data_AF-A0A851GNB0-F1
#
_entry.id   AF-A0A851GNB0-F1
#
_cell.length_a   1.000
_cell.length_b   1.000
_cell.length_c   1.000
_cell.angle_alpha   90.00
_cell.angle_beta   90.00
_cell.angle_gamma   90.00
#
_symmetry.space_group_name_H-M   'P 1'
#
loop_
_entity.id
_entity.type
_entity.pdbx_description
1 polymer ?
#
loop_
_entity_poly.entity_id
_entity_poly.type
_entity_poly.pdbx_seq_one_letter_code
_entity_poly.pdbx_strand_id
1 'polypeptide(L)'
;MKKITIPLSMGVSMALTVAQANAQTDVVKDDNGTSLVTGSSWVGGSVPADTDTAVFNDTYTQTGNLGTGAGLTYYGIRLDGVSVTTDVVVNNTTYNNFVSTKEGGIDMSAAVRDLKIVGYVAAGDQEWSLASGRTLTLGGTRFTGTGDVNITGDGTTVINTNGSGAYSGTMTLSGGLLTLNDLDGGNVVVNDAGTLSGEAQLAGDLTLGSSAGATLFADVSTSAAMGVGNLNLVGTNTVSFSSGSTGSVDVLTYANLATGSVANLQVDAASASMYRNAPVLADTGSAITLTFAAGDHVTWTGANDANWDVNTTSNWDNGAATNFYNLDSVIFDDSASVFEIDLVSEVSVGSMTFNNTTAYTIGGGSIAIGSGITASGDVVIVSNLTLSGDRTFSAASGTTLRLGGVISGAGGMEYNGEGTMNLSGRNTFAGGVTVNSGEVILSGGGWYQNPAQGSGMLTVNEGAVVVNWNAHSFGGRDSTSADMTLNGGSFQLRSSTYVDDVWMTGGKVEDYLSNNADFRTRGGGGTVITVEDSAVQSVISTKYNTVGNSTITVNDPDTDFLLSGQITGNKKITKNGVGTLLLTGNNSAYSGAVEIGSGTLKSGDGGTSGGLGSGAVTNNGTLIYNRSDDVTLNGITGGGVITKLGAGLLEVTGDVKSNGDADYITWNFNEGTVAVSKRDQLHDDGIGDFGTVFSFDGGTLLYRNGWNDVGNQDNIGSYKEFQLNDGGGTMSTESAVNVNIDSVVKGTGALTKTGTGTLTLSKVNTYTGNTTVAEGILSLAGSGSIAASSEIEVKAGASFDVSAMSSTFELQNGQTLGGAGAVIGPIQLASGSVIAPGNSAGTMTFDSAMILGVGSTLDFELSGSDQTTGSGINDLMTGVTDLTLDGTLNVAELVADDFLNAEAGDRWVLLEYSGTLTDNGLDLGTLPTLTAGLDFELDLSGGGEVGLVVIPEPSTFTLFGLGAFALIMRRSKN
;
A
#
# COMPACT_ATOMS: atom_id res chain seq x y z
N MET A 1 80.83 2.69 -33.80
CA MET A 1 81.79 2.00 -32.91
C MET A 1 83.23 2.32 -33.30
N LYS A 2 84.09 2.66 -32.34
CA LYS A 2 85.55 2.65 -32.56
C LYS A 2 86.07 1.21 -32.38
N LYS A 3 86.98 0.90 -33.29
CA LYS A 3 87.56 -0.38 -33.72
C LYS A 3 88.49 -1.02 -32.67
N ILE A 4 88.45 -2.34 -32.54
CA ILE A 4 89.66 -3.14 -32.23
C ILE A 4 89.71 -4.35 -33.17
N THR A 5 90.89 -4.51 -33.78
CA THR A 5 91.31 -5.59 -34.67
C THR A 5 92.41 -6.35 -33.97
N ILE A 6 92.35 -7.69 -33.88
CA ILE A 6 93.55 -8.56 -33.80
C ILE A 6 93.30 -9.84 -34.63
N PRO A 7 94.31 -10.33 -35.39
CA PRO A 7 94.17 -11.33 -36.45
C PRO A 7 94.69 -12.73 -36.04
N LEU A 8 94.69 -13.65 -37.03
CA LEU A 8 95.25 -15.02 -37.13
C LEU A 8 94.16 -16.10 -37.10
N SER A 9 94.18 -17.16 -37.91
CA SER A 9 94.97 -17.55 -39.10
C SER A 9 94.34 -18.85 -39.62
N MET A 10 94.38 -19.05 -40.94
CA MET A 10 94.09 -20.32 -41.66
C MET A 10 92.62 -20.68 -41.94
N GLY A 11 92.10 -20.10 -43.04
CA GLY A 11 91.66 -20.88 -44.19
C GLY A 11 90.46 -21.82 -44.06
N VAL A 12 89.24 -21.27 -43.92
CA VAL A 12 88.04 -21.80 -44.60
C VAL A 12 87.21 -20.61 -45.09
N SER A 13 86.94 -20.57 -46.39
CA SER A 13 86.01 -19.62 -47.00
C SER A 13 84.58 -20.05 -46.65
N MET A 14 83.90 -19.32 -45.76
CA MET A 14 82.44 -19.41 -45.62
C MET A 14 81.83 -18.08 -46.06
N ALA A 15 80.92 -18.17 -47.02
CA ALA A 15 80.11 -17.07 -47.47
C ALA A 15 79.33 -16.49 -46.28
N LEU A 16 79.59 -15.23 -45.96
CA LEU A 16 78.75 -14.46 -45.06
C LEU A 16 77.48 -14.08 -45.83
N THR A 17 76.48 -14.96 -45.81
CA THR A 17 75.10 -14.53 -46.04
C THR A 17 74.73 -13.75 -44.79
N VAL A 18 74.76 -12.42 -44.88
CA VAL A 18 74.00 -11.59 -43.93
C VAL A 18 72.54 -11.96 -44.19
N ALA A 19 72.01 -12.88 -43.40
CA ALA A 19 70.58 -12.88 -43.16
C ALA A 19 70.32 -11.51 -42.53
N GLN A 20 69.78 -10.58 -43.33
CA GLN A 20 68.96 -9.54 -42.76
C GLN A 20 68.00 -10.28 -41.83
N ALA A 21 68.16 -10.08 -40.52
CA ALA A 21 67.02 -10.21 -39.64
C ALA A 21 65.93 -9.41 -40.36
N ASN A 22 64.85 -10.08 -40.77
CA ASN A 22 63.62 -9.39 -41.06
C ASN A 22 63.42 -8.50 -39.84
N ALA A 23 63.60 -7.20 -40.01
CA ALA A 23 63.17 -6.26 -39.01
C ALA A 23 61.70 -6.62 -38.80
N GLN A 24 61.35 -7.10 -37.59
CA GLN A 24 59.98 -7.06 -37.13
C GLN A 24 59.54 -5.63 -37.43
N THR A 25 58.68 -5.48 -38.42
CA THR A 25 58.07 -4.19 -38.68
C THR A 25 56.99 -4.12 -37.62
N ASP A 26 57.33 -3.55 -36.46
CA ASP A 26 56.31 -3.13 -35.50
C ASP A 26 55.25 -2.40 -36.33
N VAL A 27 54.03 -2.92 -36.38
CA VAL A 27 52.90 -2.20 -36.97
C VAL A 27 52.54 -1.11 -35.97
N VAL A 28 53.33 -0.03 -36.00
CA VAL A 28 52.99 1.21 -35.32
C VAL A 28 51.84 1.83 -36.10
N LYS A 29 50.62 1.74 -35.56
CA LYS A 29 49.54 2.60 -36.05
C LYS A 29 49.76 3.99 -35.50
N ASP A 30 50.44 4.84 -36.26
CA ASP A 30 50.26 6.30 -36.16
C ASP A 30 48.85 6.61 -36.70
N ASP A 31 47.82 6.45 -35.88
CA ASP A 31 46.47 6.92 -36.22
C ASP A 31 46.39 8.42 -35.98
N ASN A 32 46.56 9.17 -37.06
CA ASN A 32 46.39 10.62 -37.09
C ASN A 32 44.89 10.99 -36.97
N GLY A 33 44.36 10.88 -35.76
CA GLY A 33 43.21 11.67 -35.32
C GLY A 33 41.86 10.94 -35.27
N THR A 34 41.40 10.75 -34.04
CA THR A 34 39.99 10.69 -33.60
C THR A 34 39.20 9.41 -33.92
N SER A 35 39.27 8.46 -32.98
CA SER A 35 38.32 7.36 -32.75
C SER A 35 38.50 6.06 -33.54
N LEU A 36 38.71 4.95 -32.82
CA LEU A 36 38.42 3.59 -33.27
C LEU A 36 36.89 3.44 -33.45
N VAL A 37 36.39 3.82 -34.63
CA VAL A 37 34.96 3.64 -34.96
C VAL A 37 34.73 2.19 -35.39
N THR A 38 33.72 1.55 -34.79
CA THR A 38 33.18 0.26 -35.23
C THR A 38 32.92 0.24 -36.74
N GLY A 39 33.56 -0.67 -37.46
CA GLY A 39 33.32 -0.89 -38.89
C GLY A 39 34.33 -0.29 -39.88
N SER A 40 35.42 0.33 -39.43
CA SER A 40 36.54 0.61 -40.34
C SER A 40 37.26 -0.71 -40.69
N SER A 41 36.94 -1.27 -41.86
CA SER A 41 37.83 -2.20 -42.56
C SER A 41 39.24 -1.63 -42.60
N TRP A 42 40.27 -2.48 -42.49
CA TRP A 42 41.66 -2.12 -42.79
C TRP A 42 41.76 -1.73 -44.27
N VAL A 43 41.33 -0.53 -44.65
CA VAL A 43 41.36 -0.10 -46.05
C VAL A 43 42.76 0.44 -46.35
N GLY A 44 43.60 -0.43 -46.93
CA GLY A 44 44.85 -0.01 -47.59
C GLY A 44 46.13 -0.76 -47.18
N GLY A 45 46.07 -1.77 -46.31
CA GLY A 45 47.23 -2.58 -45.92
C GLY A 45 46.84 -4.02 -45.62
N SER A 46 47.74 -4.97 -45.86
CA SER A 46 47.56 -6.40 -45.60
C SER A 46 47.09 -6.68 -44.16
N VAL A 47 46.36 -7.78 -43.98
CA VAL A 47 46.06 -8.36 -42.66
C VAL A 47 47.37 -8.41 -41.84
N PRO A 48 47.39 -7.96 -40.57
CA PRO A 48 48.58 -8.07 -39.72
C PRO A 48 49.13 -9.49 -39.76
N ALA A 49 50.45 -9.63 -39.92
CA ALA A 49 51.09 -10.93 -39.83
C ALA A 49 51.05 -11.41 -38.37
N ASP A 50 51.11 -12.72 -38.16
CA ASP A 50 51.18 -13.33 -36.84
C ASP A 50 52.50 -13.05 -36.09
N THR A 51 53.38 -12.24 -36.68
CA THR A 51 54.63 -11.70 -36.14
C THR A 51 54.50 -10.29 -35.58
N ASP A 52 53.33 -9.65 -35.67
CA ASP A 52 53.14 -8.24 -35.36
C ASP A 52 52.74 -8.01 -33.90
N THR A 53 53.35 -7.02 -33.24
CA THR A 53 53.02 -6.57 -31.88
C THR A 53 52.03 -5.40 -31.93
N ALA A 54 50.95 -5.46 -31.15
CA ALA A 54 50.02 -4.36 -30.99
C ALA A 54 50.55 -3.36 -29.94
N VAL A 55 51.02 -2.19 -30.39
CA VAL A 55 51.59 -1.15 -29.52
C VAL A 55 50.58 -0.04 -29.26
N PHE A 56 50.38 0.33 -28.00
CA PHE A 56 49.57 1.49 -27.58
C PHE A 56 50.51 2.55 -27.01
N ASN A 57 50.73 3.64 -27.76
CA ASN A 57 51.78 4.63 -27.46
C ASN A 57 51.31 6.10 -27.36
N ASP A 58 49.99 6.39 -27.36
CA ASP A 58 49.48 7.74 -27.67
C ASP A 58 48.66 8.45 -26.56
N THR A 59 48.62 9.79 -26.65
CA THR A 59 48.02 10.74 -25.69
C THR A 59 46.54 11.01 -26.01
N TYR A 60 45.59 10.18 -25.52
CA TYR A 60 44.14 10.45 -25.72
C TYR A 60 43.24 10.18 -24.50
N THR A 61 42.18 10.99 -24.39
CA THR A 61 41.20 11.07 -23.28
C THR A 61 39.89 10.29 -23.52
N GLN A 62 39.84 9.32 -24.46
CA GLN A 62 38.62 8.54 -24.69
C GLN A 62 38.89 7.05 -24.98
N THR A 63 38.03 6.20 -24.41
CA THR A 63 37.93 4.74 -24.57
C THR A 63 37.88 4.32 -26.04
N GLY A 64 38.95 3.71 -26.55
CA GLY A 64 39.00 3.12 -27.89
C GLY A 64 38.73 1.61 -27.86
N ASN A 65 37.69 1.13 -28.55
CA ASN A 65 37.43 -0.30 -28.75
C ASN A 65 38.33 -0.85 -29.86
N LEU A 66 39.13 -1.89 -29.61
CA LEU A 66 39.87 -2.62 -30.65
C LEU A 66 38.89 -3.40 -31.55
N GLY A 67 38.73 -2.97 -32.80
CA GLY A 67 37.99 -3.72 -33.82
C GLY A 67 38.83 -4.83 -34.41
N THR A 68 38.80 -6.03 -33.83
CA THR A 68 39.42 -7.22 -34.41
C THR A 68 38.42 -7.95 -35.32
N GLY A 69 38.82 -8.20 -36.57
CA GLY A 69 38.15 -9.21 -37.38
C GLY A 69 38.31 -10.58 -36.73
N ALA A 70 37.32 -11.45 -36.87
CA ALA A 70 37.33 -12.79 -36.29
C ALA A 70 38.64 -13.55 -36.57
N GLY A 71 39.31 -14.06 -35.53
CA GLY A 71 40.39 -15.06 -35.65
C GLY A 71 41.82 -14.56 -35.85
N LEU A 72 42.14 -13.30 -35.55
CA LEU A 72 43.52 -12.80 -35.64
C LEU A 72 44.32 -13.12 -34.35
N THR A 73 45.54 -13.63 -34.50
CA THR A 73 46.51 -13.87 -33.41
C THR A 73 47.72 -12.96 -33.61
N TYR A 74 48.04 -12.15 -32.60
CA TYR A 74 49.19 -11.23 -32.61
C TYR A 74 50.45 -11.91 -32.05
N TYR A 75 51.63 -11.35 -32.31
CA TYR A 75 52.84 -11.77 -31.61
C TYR A 75 52.75 -11.39 -30.13
N GLY A 76 52.39 -10.13 -29.81
CA GLY A 76 52.18 -9.63 -28.45
C GLY A 76 51.45 -8.29 -28.40
N ILE A 77 51.27 -7.76 -27.19
CA ILE A 77 50.68 -6.44 -26.90
C ILE A 77 51.70 -5.64 -26.09
N ARG A 78 51.93 -4.36 -26.42
CA ARG A 78 52.81 -3.46 -25.66
C ARG A 78 52.12 -2.14 -25.32
N LEU A 79 52.24 -1.68 -24.08
CA LEU A 79 51.77 -0.38 -23.60
C LEU A 79 52.97 0.55 -23.31
N ASP A 80 53.18 1.56 -24.15
CA ASP A 80 54.25 2.57 -24.03
C ASP A 80 53.63 3.92 -23.58
N GLY A 81 54.04 4.52 -22.45
CA GLY A 81 53.33 5.69 -21.88
C GLY A 81 54.07 7.03 -21.89
N VAL A 82 53.34 8.15 -22.15
CA VAL A 82 53.69 9.49 -21.60
C VAL A 82 52.50 10.30 -21.02
N SER A 83 51.22 10.19 -21.44
CA SER A 83 50.17 11.07 -20.86
C SER A 83 48.69 10.71 -21.13
N VAL A 84 48.12 9.71 -20.45
CA VAL A 84 46.67 9.40 -20.47
C VAL A 84 46.10 9.43 -19.03
N THR A 85 44.82 9.70 -18.77
CA THR A 85 44.24 9.83 -17.39
C THR A 85 43.24 8.75 -16.98
N THR A 86 42.88 7.79 -17.85
CA THR A 86 41.90 6.72 -17.59
C THR A 86 42.43 5.34 -18.02
N ASP A 87 41.83 4.25 -17.55
CA ASP A 87 42.21 2.86 -17.89
C ASP A 87 42.10 2.56 -19.40
N VAL A 88 42.97 1.68 -19.91
CA VAL A 88 42.88 1.17 -21.28
C VAL A 88 41.98 -0.06 -21.28
N VAL A 89 40.83 0.02 -21.95
CA VAL A 89 39.87 -1.10 -22.04
C VAL A 89 39.81 -1.64 -23.46
N VAL A 90 40.17 -2.91 -23.64
CA VAL A 90 40.10 -3.64 -24.90
C VAL A 90 38.82 -4.47 -24.92
N ASN A 91 37.79 -3.95 -25.60
CA ASN A 91 36.47 -4.56 -25.75
C ASN A 91 36.10 -4.79 -27.22
N ASN A 92 35.52 -5.96 -27.53
CA ASN A 92 34.76 -6.18 -28.76
C ASN A 92 33.36 -6.72 -28.40
N THR A 93 32.37 -5.84 -28.28
CA THR A 93 31.01 -6.19 -27.86
C THR A 93 30.16 -6.84 -28.96
N THR A 94 30.68 -6.96 -30.19
CA THR A 94 29.85 -7.31 -31.36
C THR A 94 30.08 -8.73 -31.88
N TYR A 95 31.16 -9.43 -31.46
CA TYR A 95 31.45 -10.80 -31.90
C TYR A 95 32.15 -11.60 -30.78
N ASN A 96 31.81 -12.88 -30.64
CA ASN A 96 32.41 -13.86 -29.69
C ASN A 96 33.90 -14.18 -29.97
N ASN A 97 34.76 -13.19 -30.26
CA ASN A 97 36.16 -13.43 -30.64
C ASN A 97 37.15 -12.74 -29.69
N PHE A 98 37.96 -13.60 -29.05
CA PHE A 98 38.95 -13.30 -28.03
C PHE A 98 40.20 -12.59 -28.58
N VAL A 99 40.89 -11.80 -27.73
CA VAL A 99 42.24 -11.32 -28.01
C VAL A 99 43.21 -12.48 -27.88
N SER A 100 43.96 -12.80 -28.94
CA SER A 100 44.87 -13.95 -28.98
C SER A 100 46.31 -13.52 -29.28
N THR A 101 47.28 -14.04 -28.55
CA THR A 101 48.73 -13.76 -28.73
C THR A 101 49.56 -15.05 -28.81
N LYS A 102 50.71 -14.99 -29.49
CA LYS A 102 51.77 -16.03 -29.51
C LYS A 102 52.90 -15.63 -28.53
N GLU A 103 54.16 -15.93 -28.88
CA GLU A 103 55.37 -15.82 -28.03
C GLU A 103 55.65 -14.45 -27.38
N GLY A 104 55.10 -13.34 -27.89
CA GLY A 104 55.43 -11.98 -27.45
C GLY A 104 54.64 -11.45 -26.24
N GLY A 105 53.54 -12.10 -25.84
CA GLY A 105 52.84 -11.79 -24.59
C GLY A 105 52.29 -10.37 -24.42
N ILE A 106 52.36 -9.83 -23.20
CA ILE A 106 51.84 -8.51 -22.80
C ILE A 106 52.95 -7.75 -22.08
N ASP A 107 53.46 -6.71 -22.72
CA ASP A 107 54.47 -5.82 -22.13
C ASP A 107 53.82 -4.51 -21.64
N MET A 108 53.75 -4.38 -20.32
CA MET A 108 53.34 -3.21 -19.56
C MET A 108 54.49 -2.67 -18.70
N SER A 109 55.75 -3.01 -19.02
CA SER A 109 56.92 -2.63 -18.21
C SER A 109 57.17 -1.12 -18.20
N ALA A 110 56.71 -0.40 -19.22
CA ALA A 110 56.74 1.07 -19.33
C ALA A 110 55.34 1.71 -19.15
N ALA A 111 54.34 0.93 -18.72
CA ALA A 111 52.97 1.41 -18.61
C ALA A 111 52.80 2.38 -17.43
N VAL A 112 52.07 3.47 -17.67
CA VAL A 112 51.65 4.40 -16.62
C VAL A 112 50.18 4.17 -16.18
N ARG A 113 49.46 3.23 -16.79
CA ARG A 113 48.03 2.93 -16.53
C ARG A 113 47.72 1.43 -16.53
N ASP A 114 46.51 1.10 -16.09
CA ASP A 114 45.98 -0.25 -16.02
C ASP A 114 45.38 -0.69 -17.37
N LEU A 115 45.41 -1.99 -17.64
CA LEU A 115 44.89 -2.60 -18.87
C LEU A 115 43.80 -3.61 -18.53
N LYS A 116 42.62 -3.46 -19.15
CA LYS A 116 41.52 -4.42 -19.04
C LYS A 116 41.23 -5.06 -20.40
N ILE A 117 41.21 -6.39 -20.46
CA ILE A 117 40.88 -7.16 -21.68
C ILE A 117 39.67 -8.05 -21.41
N VAL A 118 38.59 -7.86 -22.17
CA VAL A 118 37.37 -8.69 -22.06
C VAL A 118 37.48 -9.88 -23.01
N GLY A 119 38.14 -10.95 -22.54
CA GLY A 119 38.32 -12.21 -23.26
C GLY A 119 39.69 -12.40 -23.91
N TYR A 120 40.48 -13.37 -23.44
CA TYR A 120 41.89 -13.57 -23.86
C TYR A 120 42.26 -15.04 -24.12
N VAL A 121 43.08 -15.29 -25.14
CA VAL A 121 43.61 -16.61 -25.53
C VAL A 121 45.14 -16.58 -25.56
N ALA A 122 45.78 -17.35 -24.69
CA ALA A 122 47.22 -17.61 -24.73
C ALA A 122 47.53 -18.76 -25.73
N ALA A 123 47.67 -18.43 -27.01
CA ALA A 123 47.78 -19.43 -28.08
C ALA A 123 49.20 -20.05 -28.21
N GLY A 124 50.23 -19.32 -27.79
CA GLY A 124 51.60 -19.81 -27.63
C GLY A 124 52.14 -19.44 -26.25
N ASP A 125 53.41 -19.71 -25.97
CA ASP A 125 54.02 -19.28 -24.70
C ASP A 125 53.98 -17.75 -24.59
N GLN A 126 53.86 -17.19 -23.38
CA GLN A 126 53.61 -15.77 -23.15
C GLN A 126 54.63 -15.24 -22.16
N GLU A 127 55.12 -14.03 -22.43
CA GLU A 127 55.86 -13.22 -21.46
C GLU A 127 55.03 -11.99 -21.11
N TRP A 128 54.61 -11.89 -19.86
CA TRP A 128 53.91 -10.73 -19.32
C TRP A 128 54.87 -9.96 -18.44
N SER A 129 55.08 -8.67 -18.72
CA SER A 129 55.93 -7.80 -17.93
C SER A 129 55.15 -6.61 -17.42
N LEU A 130 54.99 -6.47 -16.10
CA LEU A 130 54.13 -5.45 -15.52
C LEU A 130 54.93 -4.46 -14.65
N ALA A 131 54.73 -3.17 -14.88
CA ALA A 131 55.28 -2.13 -14.02
C ALA A 131 54.59 -2.09 -12.64
N SER A 132 55.34 -1.63 -11.63
CA SER A 132 54.83 -1.47 -10.26
C SER A 132 53.60 -0.55 -10.18
N GLY A 133 52.60 -0.95 -9.38
CA GLY A 133 51.36 -0.20 -9.18
C GLY A 133 50.42 -0.18 -10.39
N ARG A 134 50.66 -1.02 -11.41
CA ARG A 134 49.77 -1.21 -12.56
C ARG A 134 48.99 -2.51 -12.44
N THR A 135 47.76 -2.51 -12.94
CA THR A 135 46.90 -3.70 -12.97
C THR A 135 46.63 -4.15 -14.41
N LEU A 136 46.86 -5.43 -14.70
CA LEU A 136 46.33 -6.15 -15.85
C LEU A 136 45.10 -6.94 -15.40
N THR A 137 43.91 -6.59 -15.89
CA THR A 137 42.68 -7.35 -15.64
C THR A 137 42.26 -8.10 -16.90
N LEU A 138 42.29 -9.43 -16.85
CA LEU A 138 41.79 -10.30 -17.90
C LEU A 138 40.47 -10.89 -17.47
N GLY A 139 39.38 -10.58 -18.17
CA GLY A 139 38.09 -11.23 -17.89
C GLY A 139 36.84 -10.41 -18.14
N GLY A 140 35.70 -11.04 -17.85
CA GLY A 140 34.34 -10.58 -18.17
C GLY A 140 33.55 -11.59 -19.02
N THR A 141 34.24 -12.52 -19.70
CA THR A 141 33.62 -13.61 -20.48
C THR A 141 34.42 -14.94 -20.44
N ARG A 142 35.74 -14.95 -20.75
CA ARG A 142 36.57 -16.19 -20.79
C ARG A 142 38.11 -15.95 -20.85
N PHE A 143 38.92 -16.81 -20.23
CA PHE A 143 40.38 -16.93 -20.44
C PHE A 143 40.70 -18.38 -20.87
N THR A 144 41.49 -18.59 -21.93
CA THR A 144 41.84 -19.94 -22.44
C THR A 144 43.22 -19.98 -23.07
N GLY A 145 43.69 -21.17 -23.43
CA GLY A 145 44.94 -21.33 -24.19
C GLY A 145 45.70 -22.56 -23.73
N THR A 146 46.75 -22.89 -24.48
CA THR A 146 47.64 -24.02 -24.17
C THR A 146 49.08 -23.59 -23.89
N GLY A 147 49.45 -22.35 -24.21
CA GLY A 147 50.81 -21.87 -24.00
C GLY A 147 51.07 -21.48 -22.55
N ASP A 148 52.32 -21.61 -22.13
CA ASP A 148 52.75 -21.23 -20.79
C ASP A 148 52.74 -19.70 -20.65
N VAL A 149 52.46 -19.18 -19.46
CA VAL A 149 52.41 -17.74 -19.19
C VAL A 149 53.42 -17.39 -18.10
N ASN A 150 54.49 -16.69 -18.45
CA ASN A 150 55.47 -16.19 -17.51
C ASN A 150 55.15 -14.74 -17.18
N ILE A 151 54.85 -14.47 -15.91
CA ILE A 151 54.51 -13.14 -15.40
C ILE A 151 55.70 -12.60 -14.61
N THR A 152 56.16 -11.41 -14.98
CA THR A 152 57.34 -10.73 -14.44
C THR A 152 57.02 -9.28 -14.08
N GLY A 153 57.87 -8.69 -13.22
CA GLY A 153 57.68 -7.33 -12.71
C GLY A 153 56.84 -7.28 -11.42
N ASP A 154 56.56 -6.08 -10.91
CA ASP A 154 55.96 -5.86 -9.58
C ASP A 154 54.48 -5.40 -9.66
N GLY A 155 53.84 -5.55 -10.81
CA GLY A 155 52.44 -5.19 -11.02
C GLY A 155 51.45 -6.25 -10.54
N THR A 156 50.16 -5.96 -10.72
CA THR A 156 49.04 -6.86 -10.36
C THR A 156 48.41 -7.46 -11.62
N THR A 157 48.19 -8.76 -11.63
CA THR A 157 47.40 -9.47 -12.64
C THR A 157 46.13 -10.02 -11.99
N VAL A 158 44.96 -9.73 -12.56
CA VAL A 158 43.66 -10.22 -12.11
C VAL A 158 43.04 -11.07 -13.20
N ILE A 159 42.65 -12.31 -12.88
CA ILE A 159 42.02 -13.24 -13.81
C ILE A 159 40.59 -13.56 -13.35
N ASN A 160 39.61 -13.20 -14.20
CA ASN A 160 38.17 -13.39 -13.96
C ASN A 160 37.53 -14.21 -15.10
N THR A 161 37.35 -15.53 -14.93
CA THR A 161 36.86 -16.41 -16.02
C THR A 161 35.37 -16.77 -15.99
N ASN A 162 34.65 -16.48 -14.90
CA ASN A 162 33.23 -16.83 -14.71
C ASN A 162 32.90 -18.29 -15.10
N GLY A 163 33.79 -19.23 -14.81
CA GLY A 163 33.57 -20.68 -14.98
C GLY A 163 33.51 -21.24 -16.41
N SER A 164 34.02 -20.56 -17.45
CA SER A 164 33.82 -21.01 -18.85
C SER A 164 35.06 -21.24 -19.73
N GLY A 165 36.28 -21.36 -19.17
CA GLY A 165 37.50 -21.40 -19.98
C GLY A 165 38.55 -22.43 -19.54
N ALA A 166 38.71 -23.51 -20.33
CA ALA A 166 39.80 -24.48 -20.18
C ALA A 166 41.15 -23.87 -20.61
N TYR A 167 41.90 -23.30 -19.67
CA TYR A 167 43.33 -23.03 -19.84
C TYR A 167 44.10 -24.30 -19.45
N SER A 168 45.12 -24.68 -20.21
CA SER A 168 45.88 -25.91 -19.95
C SER A 168 47.40 -25.72 -19.91
N GLY A 169 47.87 -24.47 -20.05
CA GLY A 169 49.29 -24.13 -19.89
C GLY A 169 49.68 -23.98 -18.41
N THR A 170 50.95 -23.68 -18.16
CA THR A 170 51.48 -23.34 -16.84
C THR A 170 51.64 -21.84 -16.71
N MET A 171 51.04 -21.25 -15.67
CA MET A 171 51.25 -19.85 -15.31
C MET A 171 52.34 -19.73 -14.26
N THR A 172 53.45 -19.07 -14.59
CA THR A 172 54.60 -18.87 -13.70
C THR A 172 54.70 -17.41 -13.28
N LEU A 173 54.43 -17.11 -12.02
CA LEU A 173 54.60 -15.79 -11.43
C LEU A 173 56.01 -15.65 -10.83
N SER A 174 56.82 -14.75 -11.40
CA SER A 174 58.19 -14.49 -10.92
C SER A 174 58.35 -13.20 -10.12
N GLY A 175 57.28 -12.39 -10.02
CA GLY A 175 57.20 -11.16 -9.22
C GLY A 175 55.78 -10.60 -9.26
N GLY A 176 55.44 -9.69 -8.33
CA GLY A 176 54.14 -9.00 -8.31
C GLY A 176 52.99 -9.83 -7.69
N LEU A 177 51.75 -9.40 -7.93
CA LEU A 177 50.53 -10.02 -7.39
C LEU A 177 49.70 -10.69 -8.50
N LEU A 178 49.33 -11.95 -8.32
CA LEU A 178 48.34 -12.65 -9.13
C LEU A 178 47.08 -12.89 -8.30
N THR A 179 45.94 -12.34 -8.73
CA THR A 179 44.62 -12.58 -8.15
C THR A 179 43.81 -13.50 -9.06
N LEU A 180 43.47 -14.69 -8.56
CA LEU A 180 42.64 -15.66 -9.27
C LEU A 180 41.23 -15.68 -8.66
N ASN A 181 40.23 -15.21 -9.40
CA ASN A 181 38.84 -15.28 -8.95
C ASN A 181 38.10 -16.50 -9.52
N ASP A 182 38.56 -17.03 -10.66
CA ASP A 182 38.09 -18.31 -11.20
C ASP A 182 39.06 -18.77 -12.32
N LEU A 183 39.59 -20.00 -12.29
CA LEU A 183 40.47 -20.52 -13.36
C LEU A 183 40.23 -22.03 -13.59
N ASP A 184 39.52 -22.35 -14.67
CA ASP A 184 39.22 -23.74 -15.04
C ASP A 184 40.42 -24.39 -15.77
N GLY A 185 41.31 -25.02 -15.00
CA GLY A 185 42.47 -25.79 -15.50
C GLY A 185 43.83 -25.09 -15.33
N GLY A 186 44.86 -25.65 -15.98
CA GLY A 186 46.23 -25.14 -16.01
C GLY A 186 46.97 -25.23 -14.68
N ASN A 187 48.30 -25.27 -14.73
CA ASN A 187 49.11 -25.28 -13.51
C ASN A 187 49.51 -23.85 -13.13
N VAL A 188 49.67 -23.57 -11.84
CA VAL A 188 50.18 -22.30 -11.34
C VAL A 188 51.46 -22.53 -10.57
N VAL A 189 52.51 -21.79 -10.90
CA VAL A 189 53.80 -21.79 -10.22
C VAL A 189 54.05 -20.37 -9.73
N VAL A 190 54.26 -20.20 -8.43
CA VAL A 190 54.58 -18.91 -7.82
C VAL A 190 56.01 -18.98 -7.31
N ASN A 191 56.93 -18.25 -7.92
CA ASN A 191 58.32 -18.19 -7.50
C ASN A 191 58.50 -17.21 -6.32
N ASP A 192 59.74 -17.14 -5.80
CA ASP A 192 60.07 -16.55 -4.49
C ASP A 192 59.78 -15.04 -4.29
N ALA A 193 59.36 -14.31 -5.32
CA ALA A 193 58.96 -12.89 -5.23
C ALA A 193 57.50 -12.65 -5.65
N GLY A 194 56.76 -13.72 -5.96
CA GLY A 194 55.36 -13.66 -6.36
C GLY A 194 54.42 -13.78 -5.17
N THR A 195 53.31 -13.05 -5.25
CA THR A 195 52.18 -13.17 -4.34
C THR A 195 50.97 -13.73 -5.08
N LEU A 196 50.36 -14.78 -4.56
CA LEU A 196 49.11 -15.34 -5.05
C LEU A 196 47.96 -14.98 -4.11
N SER A 197 46.82 -14.59 -4.66
CA SER A 197 45.59 -14.29 -3.93
C SER A 197 44.34 -14.71 -4.71
N GLY A 198 43.18 -14.59 -4.06
CA GLY A 198 41.87 -14.90 -4.60
C GLY A 198 41.27 -16.21 -4.06
N GLU A 199 40.02 -16.46 -4.41
CA GLU A 199 39.17 -17.53 -3.84
C GLU A 199 38.77 -18.58 -4.91
N ALA A 200 39.50 -18.62 -6.03
CA ALA A 200 39.20 -19.48 -7.18
C ALA A 200 39.26 -20.99 -6.88
N GLN A 201 38.54 -21.77 -7.67
CA GLN A 201 38.80 -23.19 -7.86
C GLN A 201 39.78 -23.36 -9.04
N LEU A 202 41.02 -23.77 -8.75
CA LEU A 202 42.03 -24.17 -9.71
C LEU A 202 41.96 -25.69 -9.91
N ALA A 203 41.53 -26.13 -11.09
CA ALA A 203 41.46 -27.56 -11.39
C ALA A 203 42.86 -28.23 -11.57
N GLY A 204 43.90 -27.45 -11.86
CA GLY A 204 45.29 -27.94 -12.00
C GLY A 204 46.14 -27.79 -10.74
N ASP A 205 47.44 -28.07 -10.86
CA ASP A 205 48.36 -28.12 -9.72
C ASP A 205 48.87 -26.73 -9.34
N LEU A 206 49.04 -26.48 -8.03
CA LEU A 206 49.68 -25.27 -7.50
C LEU A 206 51.07 -25.61 -6.94
N THR A 207 52.08 -24.91 -7.40
CA THR A 207 53.44 -24.93 -6.83
C THR A 207 53.76 -23.58 -6.21
N LEU A 208 54.09 -23.57 -4.92
CA LEU A 208 54.53 -22.37 -4.20
C LEU A 208 56.02 -22.47 -3.85
N GLY A 209 56.76 -21.44 -4.28
CA GLY A 209 58.16 -21.22 -3.99
C GLY A 209 59.11 -22.03 -4.85
N SER A 210 60.39 -21.70 -4.73
CA SER A 210 61.51 -22.43 -5.31
C SER A 210 62.70 -22.53 -4.34
N SER A 211 63.10 -21.44 -3.65
CA SER A 211 64.22 -21.42 -2.70
C SER A 211 64.05 -20.45 -1.51
N ALA A 212 63.69 -19.19 -1.74
CA ALA A 212 63.41 -18.15 -0.75
C ALA A 212 61.91 -18.00 -0.40
N GLY A 213 61.03 -18.70 -1.13
CA GLY A 213 59.60 -18.87 -0.85
C GLY A 213 58.68 -17.79 -1.43
N ALA A 214 57.52 -18.19 -1.96
CA ALA A 214 56.46 -17.32 -2.44
C ALA A 214 55.53 -16.83 -1.32
N THR A 215 54.65 -15.87 -1.62
CA THR A 215 53.58 -15.44 -0.70
C THR A 215 52.21 -15.93 -1.16
N LEU A 216 51.45 -16.53 -0.26
CA LEU A 216 50.01 -16.78 -0.41
C LEU A 216 49.26 -15.77 0.46
N PHE A 217 48.43 -14.93 -0.15
CA PHE A 217 47.55 -14.00 0.55
C PHE A 217 46.15 -14.60 0.65
N ALA A 218 45.74 -14.97 1.86
CA ALA A 218 44.42 -15.52 2.15
C ALA A 218 43.47 -14.43 2.65
N ASP A 219 42.28 -14.34 2.04
CA ASP A 219 41.20 -13.56 2.65
C ASP A 219 40.51 -14.43 3.71
N VAL A 220 40.70 -14.10 4.98
CA VAL A 220 40.10 -14.85 6.10
C VAL A 220 38.79 -14.24 6.58
N SER A 221 38.31 -13.19 5.89
CA SER A 221 37.00 -12.59 6.15
C SER A 221 35.85 -13.32 5.47
N THR A 222 36.16 -14.19 4.50
CA THR A 222 35.20 -15.06 3.81
C THR A 222 35.41 -16.52 4.25
N SER A 223 34.41 -17.36 3.99
CA SER A 223 34.51 -18.80 4.20
C SER A 223 35.07 -19.56 2.97
N ALA A 224 35.47 -18.83 1.92
CA ALA A 224 35.88 -19.41 0.65
C ALA A 224 37.41 -19.55 0.59
N ALA A 225 37.89 -20.79 0.65
CA ALA A 225 39.28 -21.11 0.39
C ALA A 225 39.52 -21.35 -1.11
N MET A 226 40.69 -20.96 -1.61
CA MET A 226 41.14 -21.38 -2.93
C MET A 226 41.26 -22.91 -2.97
N GLY A 227 40.67 -23.55 -3.97
CA GLY A 227 40.79 -24.99 -4.19
C GLY A 227 41.80 -25.30 -5.27
N VAL A 228 42.68 -26.27 -5.06
CA VAL A 228 43.70 -26.66 -6.06
C VAL A 228 43.71 -28.18 -6.28
N GLY A 229 44.31 -28.62 -7.39
CA GLY A 229 44.63 -30.02 -7.65
C GLY A 229 45.69 -30.54 -6.68
N ASN A 230 46.88 -30.89 -7.17
CA ASN A 230 47.99 -31.19 -6.28
C ASN A 230 48.66 -29.91 -5.79
N LEU A 231 48.97 -29.87 -4.49
CA LEU A 231 49.76 -28.81 -3.88
C LEU A 231 51.22 -29.25 -3.78
N ASN A 232 52.13 -28.41 -4.26
CA ASN A 232 53.57 -28.59 -4.16
C ASN A 232 54.17 -27.40 -3.39
N LEU A 233 54.77 -27.67 -2.23
CA LEU A 233 55.39 -26.64 -1.39
C LEU A 233 56.91 -26.79 -1.43
N VAL A 234 57.60 -25.81 -2.02
CA VAL A 234 59.06 -25.81 -2.17
C VAL A 234 59.64 -24.59 -1.44
N GLY A 235 60.69 -24.81 -0.64
CA GLY A 235 61.23 -23.75 0.22
C GLY A 235 60.29 -23.37 1.37
N THR A 236 60.52 -22.22 2.01
CA THR A 236 59.68 -21.70 3.09
C THR A 236 58.84 -20.53 2.57
N ASN A 237 57.56 -20.77 2.32
CA ASN A 237 56.61 -19.82 1.77
C ASN A 237 55.87 -19.07 2.87
N THR A 238 55.48 -17.83 2.59
CA THR A 238 54.79 -16.95 3.53
C THR A 238 53.29 -17.00 3.29
N VAL A 239 52.50 -17.14 4.35
CA VAL A 239 51.05 -16.97 4.34
C VAL A 239 50.73 -15.62 4.97
N SER A 240 50.32 -14.67 4.14
CA SER A 240 49.76 -13.38 4.56
C SER A 240 48.24 -13.47 4.57
N PHE A 241 47.58 -12.59 5.30
CA PHE A 241 46.12 -12.62 5.40
C PHE A 241 45.50 -11.25 5.67
N SER A 242 44.20 -11.14 5.39
CA SER A 242 43.33 -10.07 5.93
C SER A 242 43.09 -10.27 7.43
N SER A 243 42.52 -9.31 8.14
CA SER A 243 42.22 -9.43 9.58
C SER A 243 41.39 -10.67 9.92
N GLY A 244 41.81 -11.46 10.92
CA GLY A 244 41.15 -12.71 11.31
C GLY A 244 40.18 -12.57 12.48
N SER A 245 39.40 -13.62 12.71
CA SER A 245 38.56 -13.82 13.90
C SER A 245 38.94 -15.11 14.63
N THR A 246 38.61 -15.22 15.93
CA THR A 246 38.88 -16.43 16.71
C THR A 246 38.33 -17.70 16.06
N GLY A 247 39.13 -18.75 15.98
CA GLY A 247 38.77 -20.01 15.30
C GLY A 247 39.71 -20.35 14.15
N SER A 248 39.34 -21.36 13.37
CA SER A 248 40.13 -21.86 12.23
C SER A 248 39.45 -21.49 10.92
N VAL A 249 40.24 -21.02 9.95
CA VAL A 249 39.81 -20.71 8.58
C VAL A 249 40.63 -21.55 7.61
N ASP A 250 39.99 -22.16 6.62
CA ASP A 250 40.67 -22.81 5.51
C ASP A 250 41.29 -21.73 4.61
N VAL A 251 42.61 -21.72 4.45
CA VAL A 251 43.30 -20.75 3.57
C VAL A 251 43.55 -21.33 2.17
N LEU A 252 43.59 -22.65 2.05
CA LEU A 252 43.81 -23.38 0.81
C LEU A 252 43.28 -24.80 0.96
N THR A 253 42.48 -25.29 0.01
CA THR A 253 42.05 -26.69 -0.09
C THR A 253 42.75 -27.37 -1.25
N TYR A 254 43.06 -28.66 -1.14
CA TYR A 254 43.79 -29.40 -2.18
C TYR A 254 43.36 -30.86 -2.27
N ALA A 255 43.55 -31.45 -3.46
CA ALA A 255 43.30 -32.87 -3.68
C ALA A 255 44.39 -33.76 -3.05
N ASN A 256 45.67 -33.42 -3.25
CA ASN A 256 46.81 -34.10 -2.62
C ASN A 256 47.95 -33.11 -2.33
N LEU A 257 48.61 -33.25 -1.19
CA LEU A 257 49.90 -32.60 -0.93
C LEU A 257 51.01 -33.46 -1.55
N ALA A 258 51.41 -33.16 -2.78
CA ALA A 258 52.31 -33.99 -3.57
C ALA A 258 53.78 -33.83 -3.16
N THR A 259 54.20 -32.63 -2.76
CA THR A 259 55.54 -32.36 -2.22
C THR A 259 55.49 -31.31 -1.10
N GLY A 260 56.40 -31.45 -0.11
CA GLY A 260 56.49 -30.56 1.04
C GLY A 260 55.59 -30.94 2.23
N SER A 261 55.40 -30.02 3.16
CA SER A 261 54.56 -30.15 4.36
C SER A 261 54.13 -28.76 4.85
N VAL A 262 53.25 -28.66 5.86
CA VAL A 262 52.92 -27.38 6.51
C VAL A 262 54.17 -26.65 7.06
N ALA A 263 55.27 -27.34 7.36
CA ALA A 263 56.53 -26.72 7.78
C ALA A 263 57.20 -25.88 6.67
N ASN A 264 56.76 -26.02 5.42
CA ASN A 264 57.12 -25.17 4.30
C ASN A 264 56.29 -23.88 4.23
N LEU A 265 55.39 -23.66 5.19
CA LEU A 265 54.58 -22.46 5.31
C LEU A 265 54.88 -21.77 6.64
N GLN A 266 54.97 -20.44 6.61
CA GLN A 266 55.05 -19.61 7.81
C GLN A 266 54.05 -18.47 7.70
N VAL A 267 53.45 -18.07 8.80
CA VAL A 267 52.65 -16.85 8.83
C VAL A 267 53.58 -15.65 8.65
N ASP A 268 53.15 -14.67 7.86
CA ASP A 268 53.87 -13.41 7.71
C ASP A 268 54.17 -12.79 9.08
N ALA A 269 55.44 -12.42 9.32
CA ALA A 269 55.88 -11.92 10.61
C ALA A 269 55.22 -10.59 10.97
N ALA A 270 54.93 -9.73 9.98
CA ALA A 270 54.21 -8.48 10.22
C ALA A 270 52.75 -8.78 10.61
N SER A 271 52.06 -9.64 9.87
CA SER A 271 50.73 -10.13 10.24
C SER A 271 50.68 -10.80 11.62
N ALA A 272 51.63 -11.68 11.94
CA ALA A 272 51.70 -12.37 13.22
C ALA A 272 51.91 -11.42 14.39
N SER A 273 52.69 -10.35 14.20
CA SER A 273 52.99 -9.36 15.25
C SER A 273 51.78 -8.53 15.69
N MET A 274 50.69 -8.56 14.92
CA MET A 274 49.44 -7.89 15.28
C MET A 274 48.63 -8.66 16.33
N TYR A 275 48.99 -9.92 16.62
CA TYR A 275 48.28 -10.80 17.55
C TYR A 275 49.18 -11.16 18.73
N ARG A 276 48.58 -11.24 19.92
CA ARG A 276 49.28 -11.66 21.14
C ARG A 276 49.81 -13.09 21.03
N ASN A 277 48.97 -13.95 20.45
CA ASN A 277 49.29 -15.31 20.08
C ASN A 277 49.32 -15.38 18.56
N ALA A 278 50.51 -15.57 17.97
CA ALA A 278 50.65 -15.67 16.53
C ALA A 278 49.73 -16.78 15.98
N PRO A 279 48.95 -16.52 14.91
CA PRO A 279 48.11 -17.54 14.29
C PRO A 279 48.94 -18.75 13.83
N VAL A 280 48.34 -19.93 13.90
CA VAL A 280 49.05 -21.20 13.65
C VAL A 280 48.50 -21.88 12.41
N LEU A 281 49.39 -22.30 11.52
CA LEU A 281 49.04 -23.09 10.34
C LEU A 281 48.98 -24.58 10.68
N ALA A 282 47.98 -25.27 10.16
CA ALA A 282 47.85 -26.72 10.29
C ALA A 282 47.34 -27.36 9.00
N ASP A 283 47.83 -28.56 8.71
CA ASP A 283 47.37 -29.41 7.60
C ASP A 283 46.34 -30.41 8.13
N THR A 284 45.13 -30.41 7.56
CA THR A 284 44.03 -31.31 7.93
C THR A 284 43.97 -32.61 7.11
N GLY A 285 44.86 -32.77 6.14
CA GLY A 285 44.90 -33.85 5.15
C GLY A 285 44.27 -33.47 3.81
N SER A 286 43.44 -32.42 3.77
CA SER A 286 42.78 -31.91 2.56
C SER A 286 42.75 -30.37 2.47
N ALA A 287 43.21 -29.69 3.53
CA ALA A 287 43.28 -28.23 3.57
C ALA A 287 44.44 -27.77 4.45
N ILE A 288 45.01 -26.62 4.10
CA ILE A 288 45.80 -25.81 5.01
C ILE A 288 44.83 -24.87 5.74
N THR A 289 44.82 -24.96 7.06
CA THR A 289 44.05 -24.12 7.97
C THR A 289 44.94 -23.11 8.65
N LEU A 290 44.41 -21.94 8.93
CA LEU A 290 44.99 -20.93 9.79
C LEU A 290 44.11 -20.75 11.03
N THR A 291 44.67 -20.97 12.21
CA THR A 291 43.94 -20.91 13.48
C THR A 291 44.35 -19.70 14.30
N PHE A 292 43.37 -18.86 14.62
CA PHE A 292 43.51 -17.69 15.49
C PHE A 292 43.09 -18.06 16.92
N ALA A 293 43.99 -17.87 17.87
CA ALA A 293 43.69 -17.99 19.29
C ALA A 293 42.97 -16.73 19.81
N ALA A 294 42.22 -16.88 20.90
CA ALA A 294 41.69 -15.73 21.62
C ALA A 294 42.84 -14.87 22.18
N GLY A 295 42.62 -13.56 22.24
CA GLY A 295 43.49 -12.62 22.94
C GLY A 295 43.27 -12.61 24.46
N ASP A 296 43.92 -11.65 25.13
CA ASP A 296 43.71 -11.40 26.56
C ASP A 296 42.51 -10.46 26.78
N HIS A 297 42.18 -10.22 28.06
CA HIS A 297 41.29 -9.13 28.44
C HIS A 297 42.15 -7.93 28.85
N VAL A 298 41.91 -6.78 28.22
CA VAL A 298 42.67 -5.55 28.45
C VAL A 298 41.73 -4.41 28.82
N THR A 299 42.15 -3.56 29.75
CA THR A 299 41.35 -2.39 30.19
C THR A 299 41.97 -1.12 29.61
N TRP A 300 41.15 -0.25 29.02
CA TRP A 300 41.60 1.03 28.47
C TRP A 300 42.00 1.98 29.60
N THR A 301 43.19 2.58 29.49
CA THR A 301 43.70 3.56 30.46
C THR A 301 43.87 4.95 29.84
N GLY A 302 44.10 5.03 28.52
CA GLY A 302 44.42 6.28 27.81
C GLY A 302 45.68 6.98 28.34
N ALA A 303 46.58 6.24 29.00
CA ALA A 303 47.64 6.82 29.82
C ALA A 303 48.69 7.64 29.05
N ASN A 304 48.91 7.35 27.76
CA ASN A 304 49.90 8.05 26.93
C ASN A 304 49.26 9.04 25.97
N ASP A 305 48.18 8.62 25.30
CA ASP A 305 47.39 9.45 24.39
C ASP A 305 45.99 8.85 24.17
N ALA A 306 45.22 9.44 23.24
CA ALA A 306 43.88 9.01 22.86
C ALA A 306 43.87 7.91 21.78
N ASN A 307 45.04 7.48 21.29
CA ASN A 307 45.12 6.62 20.13
C ASN A 307 44.86 5.16 20.52
N TRP A 308 43.96 4.52 19.79
CA TRP A 308 43.83 3.07 19.77
C TRP A 308 44.48 2.54 18.49
N ASP A 309 45.65 1.94 18.69
CA ASP A 309 46.43 1.27 17.65
C ASP A 309 46.78 -0.17 18.06
N VAL A 310 47.31 -0.94 17.11
CA VAL A 310 47.69 -2.34 17.30
C VAL A 310 49.18 -2.43 17.54
N ASN A 311 49.57 -2.97 18.69
CA ASN A 311 50.95 -3.28 19.06
C ASN A 311 51.92 -2.08 18.98
N THR A 312 51.49 -0.85 19.25
CA THR A 312 52.42 0.29 19.28
C THR A 312 52.38 1.10 20.57
N THR A 313 51.21 1.48 21.08
CA THR A 313 51.08 2.32 22.29
C THR A 313 50.56 1.53 23.48
N SER A 314 51.19 1.73 24.65
CA SER A 314 50.81 1.04 25.89
C SER A 314 49.67 1.77 26.63
N ASN A 315 48.55 1.99 25.94
CA ASN A 315 47.35 2.63 26.50
C ASN A 315 46.40 1.65 27.22
N TRP A 316 46.82 0.40 27.41
CA TRP A 316 46.00 -0.68 27.94
C TRP A 316 46.62 -1.28 29.21
N ASP A 317 45.81 -1.94 30.05
CA ASP A 317 46.27 -2.65 31.24
C ASP A 317 45.71 -4.09 31.28
N ASN A 318 46.58 -5.07 31.56
CA ASN A 318 46.20 -6.48 31.83
C ASN A 318 46.78 -6.98 33.17
N GLY A 319 46.80 -6.12 34.18
CA GLY A 319 47.56 -6.28 35.43
C GLY A 319 48.91 -5.55 35.43
N ALA A 320 49.30 -5.02 34.27
CA ALA A 320 50.36 -4.04 34.04
C ALA A 320 50.11 -3.33 32.69
N ALA A 321 50.78 -2.19 32.48
CA ALA A 321 50.72 -1.46 31.21
C ALA A 321 51.15 -2.35 30.03
N THR A 322 50.32 -2.37 28.98
CA THR A 322 50.46 -3.25 27.82
C THR A 322 49.92 -2.59 26.56
N ASN A 323 50.26 -3.15 25.39
CA ASN A 323 49.68 -2.76 24.10
C ASN A 323 48.41 -3.58 23.82
N PHE A 324 47.55 -3.05 22.95
CA PHE A 324 46.46 -3.84 22.37
C PHE A 324 46.97 -4.70 21.22
N TYR A 325 46.48 -5.93 21.16
CA TYR A 325 46.67 -6.84 20.04
C TYR A 325 45.30 -7.26 19.50
N ASN A 326 45.24 -7.56 18.21
CA ASN A 326 44.02 -8.06 17.59
C ASN A 326 43.51 -9.30 18.33
N LEU A 327 42.19 -9.38 18.48
CA LEU A 327 41.41 -10.38 19.22
C LEU A 327 41.50 -10.29 20.74
N ASP A 328 42.16 -9.27 21.30
CA ASP A 328 41.97 -8.92 22.70
C ASP A 328 40.52 -8.46 22.95
N SER A 329 39.97 -8.87 24.09
CA SER A 329 38.71 -8.36 24.61
C SER A 329 38.98 -7.09 25.40
N VAL A 330 38.26 -6.02 25.07
CA VAL A 330 38.52 -4.69 25.63
C VAL A 330 37.47 -4.30 26.67
N ILE A 331 37.94 -3.69 27.75
CA ILE A 331 37.11 -3.16 28.83
C ILE A 331 37.37 -1.65 28.92
N PHE A 332 36.30 -0.87 28.87
CA PHE A 332 36.30 0.57 29.11
C PHE A 332 35.59 0.83 30.43
N ASP A 333 36.30 1.32 31.44
CA ASP A 333 35.73 1.67 32.73
C ASP A 333 36.01 3.15 33.07
N ASP A 334 35.61 3.59 34.26
CA ASP A 334 35.85 4.97 34.70
C ASP A 334 37.27 5.23 35.23
N SER A 335 38.19 4.25 35.16
CA SER A 335 39.57 4.43 35.61
C SER A 335 40.48 5.11 34.58
N ALA A 336 40.02 5.23 33.33
CA ALA A 336 40.77 5.84 32.25
C ALA A 336 40.97 7.35 32.45
N SER A 337 42.04 7.86 31.84
CA SER A 337 42.34 9.30 31.80
C SER A 337 41.77 10.01 30.56
N VAL A 338 41.33 9.25 29.55
CA VAL A 338 40.82 9.75 28.27
C VAL A 338 39.57 8.96 27.87
N PHE A 339 38.49 9.67 27.53
CA PHE A 339 37.18 9.09 27.16
C PHE A 339 36.80 9.31 25.68
N GLU A 340 37.56 10.14 24.96
CA GLU A 340 37.49 10.30 23.50
C GLU A 340 38.64 9.52 22.88
N ILE A 341 38.34 8.47 22.13
CA ILE A 341 39.31 7.51 21.59
C ILE A 341 39.34 7.64 20.07
N ASP A 342 40.55 7.70 19.50
CA ASP A 342 40.77 7.78 18.05
C ASP A 342 41.45 6.50 17.55
N LEU A 343 40.77 5.76 16.68
CA LEU A 343 41.33 4.58 16.03
C LEU A 343 42.26 5.01 14.90
N VAL A 344 43.54 4.66 15.02
CA VAL A 344 44.58 5.02 14.03
C VAL A 344 44.45 4.18 12.75
N SER A 345 43.96 2.95 12.88
CA SER A 345 43.72 2.01 11.78
C SER A 345 42.53 1.10 12.11
N GLU A 346 42.24 0.14 11.24
CA GLU A 346 41.35 -0.95 11.60
C GLU A 346 41.88 -1.73 12.81
N VAL A 347 41.00 -2.09 13.73
CA VAL A 347 41.28 -2.99 14.86
C VAL A 347 40.30 -4.15 14.87
N SER A 348 40.78 -5.34 15.20
CA SER A 348 39.92 -6.52 15.39
C SER A 348 39.83 -6.85 16.87
N VAL A 349 38.62 -6.82 17.44
CA VAL A 349 38.41 -7.01 18.89
C VAL A 349 37.73 -8.34 19.18
N GLY A 350 38.11 -8.99 20.28
CA GLY A 350 37.43 -10.19 20.76
C GLY A 350 36.02 -9.88 21.24
N SER A 351 35.88 -8.89 22.11
CA SER A 351 34.62 -8.29 22.56
C SER A 351 34.87 -6.88 23.09
N MET A 352 33.81 -6.07 23.20
CA MET A 352 33.88 -4.75 23.84
C MET A 352 32.92 -4.69 25.02
N THR A 353 33.45 -4.31 26.19
CA THR A 353 32.65 -4.11 27.40
C THR A 353 32.86 -2.70 27.93
N PHE A 354 31.79 -1.93 28.11
CA PHE A 354 31.81 -0.62 28.73
C PHE A 354 31.17 -0.71 30.12
N ASN A 355 31.99 -0.58 31.16
CA ASN A 355 31.62 -0.51 32.56
C ASN A 355 31.82 0.92 33.06
N ASN A 356 31.15 1.86 32.40
CA ASN A 356 31.36 3.29 32.55
C ASN A 356 30.14 3.98 33.16
N THR A 357 30.39 5.08 33.86
CA THR A 357 29.40 6.10 34.20
C THR A 357 29.65 7.39 33.40
N THR A 358 30.90 7.61 32.97
CA THR A 358 31.27 8.70 32.06
C THR A 358 31.22 8.21 30.62
N ALA A 359 30.56 8.96 29.73
CA ALA A 359 30.36 8.51 28.35
C ALA A 359 31.68 8.39 27.56
N TYR A 360 31.81 7.30 26.81
CA TYR A 360 32.92 7.11 25.86
C TYR A 360 32.50 7.51 24.44
N THR A 361 33.40 8.16 23.72
CA THR A 361 33.26 8.39 22.27
C THR A 361 34.42 7.75 21.54
N ILE A 362 34.13 6.92 20.53
CA ILE A 362 35.12 6.23 19.72
C ILE A 362 34.96 6.67 18.26
N GLY A 363 36.01 7.20 17.66
CA GLY A 363 36.05 7.62 16.26
C GLY A 363 37.30 7.11 15.54
N GLY A 364 37.50 7.55 14.29
CA GLY A 364 38.67 7.18 13.48
C GLY A 364 38.40 5.98 12.56
N GLY A 365 39.33 5.02 12.54
CA GLY A 365 39.29 3.78 11.75
C GLY A 365 38.08 2.86 11.99
N SER A 366 38.15 1.64 11.46
CA SER A 366 37.10 0.60 11.55
C SER A 366 37.31 -0.36 12.73
N ILE A 367 36.22 -0.99 13.19
CA ILE A 367 36.25 -2.02 14.22
C ILE A 367 35.63 -3.31 13.65
N ALA A 368 36.42 -4.37 13.57
CA ALA A 368 35.92 -5.72 13.34
C ALA A 368 35.56 -6.38 14.69
N ILE A 369 34.28 -6.68 14.90
CA ILE A 369 33.78 -7.18 16.19
C ILE A 369 33.75 -8.72 16.20
N GLY A 370 34.39 -9.33 17.19
CA GLY A 370 34.40 -10.79 17.40
C GLY A 370 33.12 -11.34 18.04
N SER A 371 32.74 -10.86 19.22
CA SER A 371 31.57 -11.39 19.97
C SER A 371 30.41 -10.40 20.05
N GLY A 372 30.70 -9.13 20.37
CA GLY A 372 29.64 -8.16 20.66
C GLY A 372 30.09 -6.93 21.43
N ILE A 373 29.12 -6.07 21.75
CA ILE A 373 29.28 -4.86 22.57
C ILE A 373 28.30 -4.91 23.75
N THR A 374 28.82 -4.78 24.97
CA THR A 374 28.03 -4.66 26.19
C THR A 374 28.28 -3.30 26.82
N ALA A 375 27.25 -2.50 27.02
CA ALA A 375 27.37 -1.15 27.59
C ALA A 375 26.55 -0.99 28.88
N SER A 376 27.22 -0.63 29.97
CA SER A 376 26.60 -0.30 31.27
C SER A 376 26.34 1.21 31.44
N GLY A 377 26.92 2.03 30.58
CA GLY A 377 26.76 3.48 30.50
C GLY A 377 26.58 3.96 29.05
N ASP A 378 26.45 5.27 28.85
CA ASP A 378 26.31 5.85 27.51
C ASP A 378 27.58 5.69 26.68
N VAL A 379 27.44 5.30 25.41
CA VAL A 379 28.55 5.05 24.49
C VAL A 379 28.21 5.58 23.10
N VAL A 380 29.16 6.25 22.45
CA VAL A 380 29.05 6.69 21.05
C VAL A 380 30.21 6.11 20.24
N ILE A 381 29.90 5.26 19.25
CA ILE A 381 30.89 4.73 18.30
C ILE A 381 30.57 5.31 16.93
N VAL A 382 31.39 6.24 16.47
CA VAL A 382 31.29 6.87 15.14
C VAL A 382 32.04 6.06 14.07
N SER A 383 33.00 5.25 14.50
CA SER A 383 33.72 4.29 13.65
C SER A 383 32.81 3.29 12.95
N ASN A 384 33.21 2.86 11.76
CA ASN A 384 32.53 1.77 11.04
C ASN A 384 32.70 0.45 11.80
N LEU A 385 31.68 -0.40 11.73
CA LEU A 385 31.71 -1.74 12.32
C LEU A 385 31.61 -2.80 11.24
N THR A 386 32.35 -3.90 11.39
CA THR A 386 32.24 -5.07 10.51
C THR A 386 31.86 -6.31 11.30
N LEU A 387 30.79 -6.98 10.86
CA LEU A 387 30.23 -8.19 11.46
C LEU A 387 30.56 -9.40 10.58
N SER A 388 31.57 -10.20 10.96
CA SER A 388 31.92 -11.43 10.24
C SER A 388 30.98 -12.61 10.55
N GLY A 389 30.13 -12.48 11.57
CA GLY A 389 29.08 -13.42 11.94
C GLY A 389 28.13 -12.74 12.93
N ASP A 390 27.11 -13.44 13.42
CA ASP A 390 26.12 -12.83 14.31
C ASP A 390 26.77 -12.32 15.61
N ARG A 391 26.43 -11.10 16.02
CA ARG A 391 27.00 -10.42 17.20
C ARG A 391 25.92 -9.93 18.15
N THR A 392 26.23 -10.01 19.44
CA THR A 392 25.33 -9.55 20.50
C THR A 392 25.64 -8.12 20.93
N PHE A 393 24.60 -7.31 21.11
CA PHE A 393 24.67 -5.93 21.58
C PHE A 393 23.78 -5.76 22.81
N SER A 394 24.20 -4.95 23.76
CA SER A 394 23.36 -4.58 24.91
C SER A 394 23.71 -3.21 25.46
N ALA A 395 22.69 -2.47 25.88
CA ALA A 395 22.81 -1.29 26.73
C ALA A 395 22.00 -1.50 28.01
N ALA A 396 22.52 -1.05 29.15
CA ALA A 396 21.81 -1.11 30.43
C ALA A 396 20.62 -0.15 30.48
N SER A 397 19.66 -0.41 31.37
CA SER A 397 18.47 0.42 31.54
C SER A 397 18.82 1.90 31.74
N GLY A 398 18.18 2.78 30.99
CA GLY A 398 18.41 4.23 31.04
C GLY A 398 19.66 4.73 30.31
N THR A 399 20.37 3.87 29.59
CA THR A 399 21.60 4.22 28.84
C THR A 399 21.42 4.01 27.34
N THR A 400 22.28 4.64 26.54
CA THR A 400 22.27 4.56 25.07
C THR A 400 23.61 4.07 24.51
N LEU A 401 23.57 3.00 23.71
CA LEU A 401 24.62 2.61 22.78
C LEU A 401 24.33 3.22 21.40
N ARG A 402 25.06 4.25 21.01
CA ARG A 402 24.92 4.91 19.70
C ARG A 402 25.97 4.43 18.73
N LEU A 403 25.54 3.83 17.62
CA LEU A 403 26.35 3.39 16.50
C LEU A 403 26.15 4.37 15.32
N GLY A 404 27.15 5.23 15.13
CA GLY A 404 27.18 6.31 14.14
C GLY A 404 27.78 5.93 12.80
N GLY A 405 28.75 5.01 12.79
CA GLY A 405 29.39 4.53 11.57
C GLY A 405 28.53 3.55 10.78
N VAL A 406 29.00 3.18 9.58
CA VAL A 406 28.38 2.14 8.76
C VAL A 406 28.68 0.78 9.38
N ILE A 407 27.64 -0.02 9.62
CA ILE A 407 27.76 -1.45 9.96
C ILE A 407 27.72 -2.26 8.66
N SER A 408 28.72 -3.10 8.41
CA SER A 408 28.87 -3.94 7.22
C SER A 408 29.19 -5.40 7.60
N GLY A 409 29.29 -6.30 6.61
CA GLY A 409 29.67 -7.70 6.80
C GLY A 409 28.52 -8.69 6.63
N ALA A 410 28.82 -9.99 6.72
CA ALA A 410 27.86 -11.06 6.51
C ALA A 410 26.99 -11.37 7.75
N GLY A 411 27.46 -10.99 8.94
CA GLY A 411 26.83 -11.29 10.23
C GLY A 411 25.60 -10.45 10.56
N GLY A 412 24.75 -10.99 11.43
CA GLY A 412 23.57 -10.33 11.99
C GLY A 412 23.79 -9.68 13.36
N MET A 413 22.75 -9.05 13.88
CA MET A 413 22.75 -8.37 15.18
C MET A 413 21.70 -8.98 16.12
N GLU A 414 22.08 -9.24 17.37
CA GLU A 414 21.16 -9.63 18.44
C GLU A 414 21.22 -8.59 19.56
N TYR A 415 20.12 -7.90 19.86
CA TYR A 415 20.05 -6.91 20.92
C TYR A 415 19.34 -7.44 22.16
N ASN A 416 20.07 -7.49 23.28
CA ASN A 416 19.67 -8.12 24.55
C ASN A 416 19.62 -7.12 25.74
N GLY A 417 19.79 -5.82 25.49
CA GLY A 417 19.84 -4.79 26.54
C GLY A 417 18.49 -4.17 26.88
N GLU A 418 18.27 -3.76 28.13
CA GLU A 418 17.07 -3.02 28.54
C GLU A 418 17.08 -1.54 28.11
N GLY A 419 18.26 -1.00 27.79
CA GLY A 419 18.46 0.39 27.34
C GLY A 419 18.17 0.59 25.85
N THR A 420 18.74 1.64 25.29
CA THR A 420 18.56 2.02 23.88
C THR A 420 19.79 1.72 23.03
N MET A 421 19.61 1.07 21.88
CA MET A 421 20.60 1.06 20.80
C MET A 421 20.16 1.98 19.67
N ASN A 422 20.98 2.97 19.31
CA ASN A 422 20.67 3.91 18.24
C ASN A 422 21.58 3.67 17.02
N LEU A 423 20.97 3.21 15.92
CA LEU A 423 21.62 2.93 14.65
C LEU A 423 21.42 4.13 13.72
N SER A 424 22.44 4.97 13.64
CA SER A 424 22.39 6.23 12.90
C SER A 424 23.18 6.24 11.59
N GLY A 425 24.05 5.26 11.37
CA GLY A 425 24.72 5.02 10.09
C GLY A 425 23.81 4.38 9.04
N ARG A 426 24.19 4.50 7.76
CA ARG A 426 23.57 3.75 6.65
C ARG A 426 24.21 2.37 6.57
N ASN A 427 23.59 1.39 7.23
CA ASN A 427 24.15 0.05 7.38
C ASN A 427 23.93 -0.82 6.13
N THR A 428 24.86 -1.75 5.87
CA THR A 428 24.89 -2.62 4.68
C THR A 428 25.23 -4.09 5.01
N PHE A 429 25.09 -4.51 6.27
CA PHE A 429 25.33 -5.91 6.65
C PHE A 429 24.21 -6.84 6.15
N ALA A 430 24.54 -8.09 5.90
CA ALA A 430 23.63 -9.07 5.29
C ALA A 430 22.82 -9.88 6.32
N GLY A 431 23.31 -10.06 7.55
CA GLY A 431 22.62 -10.89 8.54
C GLY A 431 21.33 -10.27 9.08
N GLY A 432 20.52 -11.09 9.76
CA GLY A 432 19.25 -10.66 10.36
C GLY A 432 19.44 -9.83 11.62
N VAL A 433 18.37 -9.23 12.11
CA VAL A 433 18.37 -8.46 13.37
C VAL A 433 17.34 -9.00 14.32
N THR A 434 17.77 -9.36 15.53
CA THR A 434 16.89 -9.84 16.59
C THR A 434 16.90 -8.84 17.75
N VAL A 435 15.73 -8.40 18.18
CA VAL A 435 15.54 -7.48 19.30
C VAL A 435 14.81 -8.22 20.40
N ASN A 436 15.53 -8.62 21.43
CA ASN A 436 15.00 -9.41 22.54
C ASN A 436 14.40 -8.53 23.64
N SER A 437 14.96 -7.34 23.89
CA SER A 437 14.54 -6.42 24.95
C SER A 437 14.91 -4.97 24.60
N GLY A 438 14.53 -4.01 25.45
CA GLY A 438 14.88 -2.59 25.34
C GLY A 438 14.37 -1.93 24.06
N GLU A 439 15.08 -0.90 23.60
CA GLU A 439 14.70 -0.11 22.42
C GLU A 439 15.82 -0.08 21.37
N VAL A 440 15.47 -0.30 20.10
CA VAL A 440 16.36 -0.10 18.95
C VAL A 440 15.81 1.02 18.08
N ILE A 441 16.52 2.15 18.04
CA ILE A 441 16.15 3.28 17.19
C ILE A 441 16.91 3.20 15.88
N LEU A 442 16.18 3.21 14.77
CA LEU A 442 16.69 3.33 13.42
C LEU A 442 16.59 4.80 13.00
N SER A 443 17.72 5.51 13.06
CA SER A 443 17.82 6.92 12.68
C SER A 443 18.53 7.12 11.34
N GLY A 444 19.35 6.15 10.93
CA GLY A 444 20.09 6.16 9.67
C GLY A 444 19.22 5.64 8.52
N GLY A 445 19.03 6.44 7.47
CA GLY A 445 18.24 6.01 6.32
C GLY A 445 18.91 4.89 5.53
N GLY A 446 18.13 3.92 5.03
CA GLY A 446 18.58 2.96 4.02
C GLY A 446 18.94 1.56 4.50
N TRP A 447 18.28 1.03 5.53
CA TRP A 447 18.45 -0.36 5.98
C TRP A 447 18.11 -1.43 4.92
N TYR A 448 17.44 -1.08 3.83
CA TYR A 448 17.07 -2.03 2.77
C TYR A 448 16.88 -1.26 1.47
N GLN A 449 17.91 -1.23 0.64
CA GLN A 449 17.72 -1.04 -0.79
C GLN A 449 18.24 -2.28 -1.50
N ASN A 450 17.32 -3.04 -2.08
CA ASN A 450 17.50 -4.10 -3.06
C ASN A 450 17.59 -5.56 -2.53
N PRO A 451 16.56 -6.40 -2.77
CA PRO A 451 16.57 -7.85 -2.51
C PRO A 451 17.65 -8.62 -3.26
N ALA A 452 18.31 -8.02 -4.26
CA ALA A 452 19.43 -8.65 -4.95
C ALA A 452 20.70 -8.81 -4.06
N GLN A 453 20.71 -8.31 -2.82
CA GLN A 453 21.87 -8.27 -1.92
C GLN A 453 21.62 -8.86 -0.52
N GLY A 454 20.55 -9.65 -0.31
CA GLY A 454 20.45 -10.57 0.84
C GLY A 454 20.57 -9.97 2.25
N SER A 455 19.76 -8.96 2.60
CA SER A 455 19.60 -8.60 4.02
C SER A 455 18.64 -9.57 4.73
N GLY A 456 18.96 -9.94 5.98
CA GLY A 456 18.24 -10.92 6.79
C GLY A 456 17.04 -10.36 7.54
N MET A 457 16.17 -11.27 8.00
CA MET A 457 14.90 -10.99 8.68
C MET A 457 15.07 -10.14 9.96
N LEU A 458 14.16 -9.17 10.18
CA LEU A 458 13.99 -8.49 11.47
C LEU A 458 13.10 -9.32 12.40
N THR A 459 13.52 -9.61 13.62
CA THR A 459 12.74 -10.30 14.66
C THR A 459 12.64 -9.42 15.89
N VAL A 460 11.42 -9.16 16.37
CA VAL A 460 11.18 -8.39 17.60
C VAL A 460 10.44 -9.28 18.61
N ASN A 461 11.15 -9.68 19.67
CA ASN A 461 10.62 -10.57 20.70
C ASN A 461 9.87 -9.81 21.79
N GLU A 462 10.55 -9.12 22.71
CA GLU A 462 9.90 -8.31 23.76
C GLU A 462 10.29 -6.82 23.73
N GLY A 463 11.30 -6.45 22.92
CA GLY A 463 11.77 -5.06 22.81
C GLY A 463 10.92 -4.18 21.88
N ALA A 464 11.39 -2.95 21.66
CA ALA A 464 10.79 -1.97 20.77
C ALA A 464 11.75 -1.64 19.62
N VAL A 465 11.25 -1.55 18.40
CA VAL A 465 11.98 -0.99 17.26
C VAL A 465 11.32 0.30 16.83
N VAL A 466 12.08 1.39 16.76
CA VAL A 466 11.57 2.73 16.43
C VAL A 466 12.20 3.22 15.14
N VAL A 467 11.38 3.44 14.11
CA VAL A 467 11.82 3.98 12.82
C VAL A 467 11.66 5.50 12.82
N ASN A 468 12.76 6.25 12.70
CA ASN A 468 12.76 7.71 12.88
C ASN A 468 13.38 8.47 11.67
N TRP A 469 12.79 9.63 11.37
CA TRP A 469 13.24 10.66 10.41
C TRP A 469 13.33 10.31 8.91
N ASN A 470 13.91 9.17 8.55
CA ASN A 470 14.14 8.79 7.15
C ASN A 470 13.18 7.72 6.67
N ALA A 471 13.04 7.53 5.35
CA ALA A 471 12.25 6.43 4.83
C ALA A 471 13.00 5.10 5.00
N HIS A 472 12.30 4.07 5.48
CA HIS A 472 12.83 2.71 5.61
C HIS A 472 12.03 1.73 4.76
N SER A 473 12.70 0.71 4.25
CA SER A 473 12.07 -0.46 3.65
C SER A 473 12.45 -1.66 4.50
N PHE A 474 11.61 -2.66 4.57
CA PHE A 474 11.90 -3.98 5.11
C PHE A 474 11.30 -4.95 4.10
N GLY A 475 12.15 -5.72 3.41
CA GLY A 475 11.69 -6.70 2.43
C GLY A 475 11.69 -6.25 0.96
N GLY A 476 11.52 -7.25 0.09
CA GLY A 476 11.34 -7.11 -1.35
C GLY A 476 9.90 -7.38 -1.76
N ARG A 477 9.47 -6.82 -2.90
CA ARG A 477 8.06 -6.83 -3.35
C ARG A 477 7.44 -8.22 -3.60
N ASP A 478 8.15 -9.33 -3.39
CA ASP A 478 7.77 -10.70 -3.73
C ASP A 478 8.53 -11.79 -2.90
N SER A 479 8.83 -11.57 -1.61
CA SER A 479 9.44 -12.61 -0.76
C SER A 479 8.45 -13.76 -0.50
N THR A 480 8.90 -15.01 -0.44
CA THR A 480 8.12 -16.14 0.11
C THR A 480 8.38 -16.37 1.61
N SER A 481 9.41 -15.73 2.16
CA SER A 481 9.74 -15.69 3.59
C SER A 481 9.18 -14.44 4.25
N ALA A 482 9.05 -14.45 5.58
CA ALA A 482 8.71 -13.25 6.33
C ALA A 482 9.92 -12.30 6.36
N ASP A 483 9.71 -11.03 6.04
CA ASP A 483 10.76 -10.01 6.10
C ASP A 483 10.86 -9.41 7.52
N MET A 484 9.80 -9.56 8.33
CA MET A 484 9.78 -9.26 9.75
C MET A 484 8.96 -10.26 10.55
N THR A 485 9.41 -10.62 11.75
CA THR A 485 8.66 -11.40 12.75
C THR A 485 8.46 -10.57 14.03
N LEU A 486 7.21 -10.42 14.49
CA LEU A 486 6.87 -9.79 15.77
C LEU A 486 6.29 -10.85 16.73
N ASN A 487 6.98 -11.17 17.82
CA ASN A 487 6.57 -12.20 18.77
C ASN A 487 5.91 -11.65 20.06
N GLY A 488 6.10 -10.36 20.37
CA GLY A 488 5.61 -9.75 21.62
C GLY A 488 5.93 -8.27 21.80
N GLY A 489 6.97 -7.77 21.13
CA GLY A 489 7.46 -6.40 21.21
C GLY A 489 6.69 -5.38 20.37
N SER A 490 7.18 -4.14 20.32
CA SER A 490 6.56 -3.06 19.54
C SER A 490 7.40 -2.66 18.31
N PHE A 491 6.70 -2.30 17.24
CA PHE A 491 7.30 -1.70 16.04
C PHE A 491 6.67 -0.33 15.80
N GLN A 492 7.44 0.73 16.02
CA GLN A 492 6.97 2.11 15.98
C GLN A 492 7.37 2.81 14.69
N LEU A 493 6.39 3.34 13.98
CA LEU A 493 6.53 4.06 12.73
C LEU A 493 6.46 5.56 12.99
N ARG A 494 7.58 6.28 12.85
CA ARG A 494 7.64 7.75 12.95
C ARG A 494 8.04 8.42 11.63
N SER A 495 8.14 7.65 10.55
CA SER A 495 8.48 8.09 9.20
C SER A 495 7.93 7.12 8.16
N SER A 496 7.93 7.52 6.87
CA SER A 496 7.46 6.67 5.77
C SER A 496 8.20 5.32 5.73
N THR A 497 7.49 4.24 5.99
CA THR A 497 8.09 2.91 6.15
C THR A 497 7.35 1.90 5.29
N TYR A 498 8.09 1.16 4.46
CA TYR A 498 7.58 0.01 3.74
C TYR A 498 7.96 -1.26 4.50
N VAL A 499 7.00 -2.10 4.81
CA VAL A 499 7.22 -3.40 5.41
C VAL A 499 6.40 -4.44 4.65
N ASP A 500 7.07 -5.35 3.96
CA ASP A 500 6.43 -6.54 3.39
C ASP A 500 6.41 -7.69 4.40
N ASP A 501 5.45 -8.58 4.24
CA ASP A 501 5.52 -9.94 4.77
C ASP A 501 5.81 -10.05 6.27
N VAL A 502 5.07 -9.27 7.07
CA VAL A 502 5.19 -9.30 8.53
C VAL A 502 4.46 -10.51 9.10
N TRP A 503 5.19 -11.38 9.78
CA TRP A 503 4.66 -12.48 10.56
C TRP A 503 4.52 -12.07 12.02
N MET A 504 3.29 -12.04 12.54
CA MET A 504 3.04 -11.64 13.93
C MET A 504 2.51 -12.82 14.73
N THR A 505 3.27 -13.27 15.74
CA THR A 505 2.77 -14.22 16.75
C THR A 505 2.32 -13.51 18.04
N GLY A 506 2.71 -12.24 18.21
CA GLY A 506 2.29 -11.31 19.26
C GLY A 506 2.77 -9.87 18.96
N GLY A 507 2.75 -8.99 19.96
CA GLY A 507 3.27 -7.62 19.85
C GLY A 507 2.31 -6.60 19.23
N LYS A 508 2.80 -5.37 19.03
CA LYS A 508 2.02 -4.25 18.48
C LYS A 508 2.79 -3.45 17.45
N VAL A 509 2.07 -2.87 16.50
CA VAL A 509 2.60 -1.85 15.59
C VAL A 509 1.94 -0.52 15.92
N GLU A 510 2.75 0.51 16.12
CA GLU A 510 2.31 1.84 16.53
C GLU A 510 2.73 2.85 15.46
N ASP A 511 1.77 3.55 14.85
CA ASP A 511 2.06 4.62 13.89
C ASP A 511 1.87 5.98 14.54
N TYR A 512 2.93 6.78 14.56
CA TYR A 512 2.96 8.08 15.22
C TYR A 512 2.98 9.26 14.22
N LEU A 513 3.60 9.13 13.03
CA LEU A 513 3.86 10.27 12.12
C LEU A 513 4.09 9.86 10.64
N SER A 514 3.68 8.67 10.20
CA SER A 514 4.00 8.22 8.86
C SER A 514 3.00 8.76 7.81
N ASN A 515 3.44 9.66 6.93
CA ASN A 515 2.60 10.15 5.82
C ASN A 515 2.30 9.06 4.75
N ASN A 516 2.96 7.90 4.83
CA ASN A 516 2.87 6.83 3.83
C ASN A 516 3.56 5.53 4.33
N ALA A 517 3.13 4.95 5.46
CA ALA A 517 3.53 3.58 5.77
C ALA A 517 2.77 2.60 4.88
N ASP A 518 3.46 1.63 4.27
CA ASP A 518 2.86 0.44 3.64
C ASP A 518 3.20 -0.76 4.52
N PHE A 519 2.24 -1.24 5.28
CA PHE A 519 2.41 -2.33 6.24
C PHE A 519 1.58 -3.52 5.81
N ARG A 520 2.24 -4.60 5.34
CA ARG A 520 1.55 -5.82 4.90
C ARG A 520 1.76 -6.96 5.88
N THR A 521 0.66 -7.44 6.46
CA THR A 521 0.72 -8.61 7.36
C THR A 521 0.44 -9.90 6.61
N ARG A 522 1.18 -10.97 6.91
CA ARG A 522 0.82 -12.35 6.56
C ARG A 522 0.51 -13.14 7.82
N GLY A 523 -0.58 -13.91 7.78
CA GLY A 523 -1.26 -14.44 8.95
C GLY A 523 -0.38 -15.13 10.00
N GLY A 524 -0.46 -14.61 11.23
CA GLY A 524 -0.26 -15.35 12.48
C GLY A 524 -1.45 -15.06 13.41
N GLY A 525 -1.91 -16.05 14.19
CA GLY A 525 -3.22 -16.02 14.86
C GLY A 525 -3.40 -15.02 16.02
N GLY A 526 -2.47 -14.10 16.24
CA GLY A 526 -2.36 -13.25 17.43
C GLY A 526 -2.24 -11.74 17.22
N THR A 527 -2.26 -11.25 15.98
CA THR A 527 -2.02 -9.83 15.68
C THR A 527 -3.02 -8.90 16.38
N VAL A 528 -2.55 -7.84 17.03
CA VAL A 528 -3.34 -6.66 17.40
C VAL A 528 -2.73 -5.45 16.69
N ILE A 529 -3.44 -4.86 15.73
CA ILE A 529 -3.10 -3.54 15.21
C ILE A 529 -3.81 -2.54 16.13
N THR A 530 -3.05 -1.84 16.98
CA THR A 530 -3.61 -0.81 17.87
C THR A 530 -3.11 0.56 17.45
N VAL A 531 -4.04 1.48 17.19
CA VAL A 531 -3.74 2.90 16.93
C VAL A 531 -4.09 3.68 18.21
N GLU A 532 -3.10 4.14 18.99
CA GLU A 532 -3.29 4.56 20.40
C GLU A 532 -3.08 6.05 20.76
N ASP A 533 -2.63 6.98 19.89
CA ASP A 533 -2.26 8.34 20.39
C ASP A 533 -2.65 9.57 19.55
N SER A 534 -2.64 10.72 20.25
CA SER A 534 -3.50 11.90 20.25
C SER A 534 -2.93 13.11 19.50
N ALA A 535 -2.12 12.87 18.46
CA ALA A 535 -1.48 13.95 17.69
C ALA A 535 -1.60 13.72 16.18
N VAL A 536 -2.85 13.81 15.70
CA VAL A 536 -3.32 14.24 14.39
C VAL A 536 -2.47 13.90 13.14
N GLN A 537 -3.11 13.13 12.26
CA GLN A 537 -2.82 12.74 10.86
C GLN A 537 -2.34 11.30 10.65
N SER A 538 -3.00 10.29 11.24
CA SER A 538 -2.76 8.90 10.88
C SER A 538 -3.56 8.49 9.63
N VAL A 539 -3.07 8.90 8.46
CA VAL A 539 -3.49 8.28 7.21
C VAL A 539 -2.68 7.00 7.03
N ILE A 540 -3.16 5.86 7.56
CA ILE A 540 -2.79 4.54 7.02
C ILE A 540 -3.49 4.38 5.66
N SER A 541 -3.19 5.26 4.68
CA SER A 541 -3.64 5.10 3.28
C SER A 541 -2.81 4.00 2.62
N THR A 542 -2.95 2.76 3.10
CA THR A 542 -2.28 1.60 2.54
C THR A 542 -3.14 1.00 1.45
N LYS A 543 -2.85 1.37 0.20
CA LYS A 543 -3.48 0.81 -1.00
C LYS A 543 -3.37 -0.72 -1.12
N TYR A 544 -2.61 -1.41 -0.25
CA TYR A 544 -2.27 -2.83 -0.38
C TYR A 544 -2.18 -3.63 0.93
N ASN A 545 -3.06 -3.40 1.92
CA ASN A 545 -3.02 -4.25 3.13
C ASN A 545 -3.89 -5.51 2.98
N THR A 546 -3.36 -6.68 3.32
CA THR A 546 -4.19 -7.86 3.63
C THR A 546 -4.11 -8.03 5.14
N VAL A 547 -5.16 -7.66 5.85
CA VAL A 547 -5.24 -7.92 7.29
C VAL A 547 -5.68 -9.37 7.44
N GLY A 548 -4.76 -10.22 7.88
CA GLY A 548 -5.01 -11.64 8.16
C GLY A 548 -5.90 -11.82 9.40
N ASN A 549 -5.63 -12.83 10.22
CA ASN A 549 -6.43 -13.13 11.41
C ASN A 549 -6.11 -12.20 12.60
N SER A 550 -6.23 -10.90 12.40
CA SER A 550 -5.76 -9.84 13.31
C SER A 550 -6.91 -9.11 14.00
N THR A 551 -6.79 -8.84 15.30
CA THR A 551 -7.66 -7.88 15.99
C THR A 551 -7.25 -6.47 15.55
N ILE A 552 -8.20 -5.65 15.12
CA ILE A 552 -7.95 -4.24 14.78
C ILE A 552 -8.59 -3.40 15.88
N THR A 553 -7.82 -2.53 16.52
CA THR A 553 -8.33 -1.58 17.52
C THR A 553 -7.90 -0.17 17.13
N VAL A 554 -8.88 0.69 16.88
CA VAL A 554 -8.66 2.11 16.57
C VAL A 554 -9.15 2.91 17.78
N ASN A 555 -8.27 3.54 18.56
CA ASN A 555 -8.62 4.27 19.78
C ASN A 555 -8.63 5.81 19.62
N ASP A 556 -8.55 6.31 18.39
CA ASP A 556 -8.17 7.69 18.02
C ASP A 556 -9.03 8.80 18.66
N PRO A 557 -8.46 9.68 19.50
CA PRO A 557 -9.21 10.75 20.13
C PRO A 557 -9.47 11.99 19.26
N ASP A 558 -9.03 12.14 17.99
CA ASP A 558 -9.38 13.30 17.14
C ASP A 558 -9.28 13.14 15.58
N THR A 559 -8.80 12.02 15.01
CA THR A 559 -8.60 11.90 13.53
C THR A 559 -9.28 10.72 12.79
N ASP A 560 -9.46 10.91 11.47
CA ASP A 560 -9.99 9.90 10.55
C ASP A 560 -8.90 8.90 10.13
N PHE A 561 -9.25 7.61 10.10
CA PHE A 561 -8.40 6.48 9.73
C PHE A 561 -9.00 5.73 8.53
N LEU A 562 -8.25 5.61 7.43
CA LEU A 562 -8.64 4.85 6.23
C LEU A 562 -8.05 3.43 6.27
N LEU A 563 -8.85 2.42 5.93
CA LEU A 563 -8.39 1.05 5.70
C LEU A 563 -8.86 0.56 4.32
N SER A 564 -7.98 0.72 3.33
CA SER A 564 -8.23 0.33 1.92
C SER A 564 -7.86 -1.11 1.56
N GLY A 565 -7.16 -1.79 2.46
CA GLY A 565 -6.77 -3.19 2.30
C GLY A 565 -7.91 -4.18 2.55
N GLN A 566 -7.85 -5.37 1.95
CA GLN A 566 -8.79 -6.45 2.26
C GLN A 566 -8.55 -6.95 3.70
N ILE A 567 -9.62 -6.97 4.49
CA ILE A 567 -9.65 -7.61 5.81
C ILE A 567 -10.20 -9.03 5.64
N THR A 568 -9.56 -10.00 6.27
CA THR A 568 -9.96 -11.42 6.28
C THR A 568 -9.94 -11.98 7.71
N GLY A 569 -10.36 -13.23 7.90
CA GLY A 569 -10.26 -13.89 9.21
C GLY A 569 -11.44 -13.61 10.15
N ASN A 570 -11.28 -13.93 11.44
CA ASN A 570 -12.39 -13.96 12.41
C ASN A 570 -12.13 -13.17 13.71
N LYS A 571 -11.04 -12.41 13.79
CA LYS A 571 -10.74 -11.57 14.94
C LYS A 571 -11.52 -10.25 14.88
N LYS A 572 -11.71 -9.62 16.03
CA LYS A 572 -12.59 -8.47 16.22
C LYS A 572 -11.99 -7.16 15.68
N ILE A 573 -12.82 -6.31 15.08
CA ILE A 573 -12.55 -4.89 14.85
C ILE A 573 -13.18 -4.10 16.00
N THR A 574 -12.44 -3.21 16.64
CA THR A 574 -12.91 -2.31 17.70
C THR A 574 -12.60 -0.87 17.29
N LYS A 575 -13.61 -0.03 17.19
CA LYS A 575 -13.52 1.40 16.88
C LYS A 575 -13.95 2.22 18.10
N ASN A 576 -12.98 2.88 18.72
CA ASN A 576 -13.15 3.83 19.82
C ASN A 576 -12.66 5.22 19.39
N GLY A 577 -12.86 6.21 20.24
CA GLY A 577 -12.47 7.60 19.99
C GLY A 577 -13.34 8.31 18.96
N VAL A 578 -13.21 9.62 18.78
CA VAL A 578 -14.21 10.47 18.09
C VAL A 578 -14.12 10.44 16.56
N GLY A 579 -12.95 10.14 15.98
CA GLY A 579 -12.74 10.21 14.53
C GLY A 579 -13.42 9.09 13.71
N THR A 580 -13.25 9.11 12.38
CA THR A 580 -13.87 8.16 11.45
C THR A 580 -12.94 7.01 11.05
N LEU A 581 -13.32 5.76 11.27
CA LEU A 581 -12.72 4.61 10.60
C LEU A 581 -13.43 4.41 9.25
N LEU A 582 -12.76 4.66 8.13
CA LEU A 582 -13.28 4.44 6.78
C LEU A 582 -12.74 3.14 6.20
N LEU A 583 -13.61 2.19 5.88
CA LEU A 583 -13.24 0.94 5.20
C LEU A 583 -13.50 1.07 3.70
N THR A 584 -12.50 0.79 2.86
CA THR A 584 -12.66 0.75 1.39
C THR A 584 -12.13 -0.54 0.75
N GLY A 585 -11.55 -1.45 1.53
CA GLY A 585 -11.11 -2.77 1.03
C GLY A 585 -12.24 -3.77 0.78
N ASN A 586 -11.97 -4.80 -0.02
CA ASN A 586 -12.93 -5.90 -0.25
C ASN A 586 -12.90 -6.90 0.91
N ASN A 587 -13.73 -6.66 1.93
CA ASN A 587 -13.74 -7.42 3.18
C ASN A 587 -14.76 -8.57 3.20
N SER A 588 -15.15 -9.09 2.03
CA SER A 588 -16.15 -10.16 1.92
C SER A 588 -15.76 -11.48 2.63
N ALA A 589 -14.45 -11.70 2.84
CA ALA A 589 -13.91 -12.86 3.56
C ALA A 589 -13.71 -12.62 5.07
N TYR A 590 -14.04 -11.44 5.58
CA TYR A 590 -13.98 -11.13 7.01
C TYR A 590 -15.23 -11.68 7.73
N SER A 591 -15.02 -12.28 8.90
CA SER A 591 -16.05 -12.96 9.70
C SER A 591 -16.00 -12.61 11.19
N GLY A 592 -15.08 -11.73 11.58
CA GLY A 592 -14.93 -11.28 12.96
C GLY A 592 -15.99 -10.26 13.37
N ALA A 593 -16.21 -10.12 14.68
CA ALA A 593 -17.13 -9.12 15.22
C ALA A 593 -16.63 -7.68 14.95
N VAL A 594 -17.54 -6.72 14.84
CA VAL A 594 -17.25 -5.29 14.75
C VAL A 594 -17.87 -4.60 15.96
N GLU A 595 -17.07 -3.91 16.76
CA GLU A 595 -17.53 -3.06 17.86
C GLU A 595 -17.19 -1.60 17.56
N ILE A 596 -18.17 -0.72 17.66
CA ILE A 596 -18.01 0.73 17.56
C ILE A 596 -18.35 1.29 18.94
N GLY A 597 -17.35 1.52 19.78
CA GLY A 597 -17.52 2.12 21.09
C GLY A 597 -17.81 3.63 21.03
N SER A 598 -17.25 4.35 20.04
CA SER A 598 -17.47 5.79 19.81
C SER A 598 -16.98 6.26 18.44
N GLY A 599 -17.33 7.50 18.06
CA GLY A 599 -16.96 8.11 16.77
C GLY A 599 -17.69 7.47 15.60
N THR A 600 -17.08 7.48 14.41
CA THR A 600 -17.73 6.99 13.18
C THR A 600 -17.00 5.76 12.62
N LEU A 601 -17.74 4.75 12.17
CA LEU A 601 -17.29 3.71 11.24
C LEU A 601 -18.03 3.91 9.91
N LYS A 602 -17.33 4.07 8.80
CA LYS A 602 -17.89 4.24 7.46
C LYS A 602 -17.57 3.02 6.59
N SER A 603 -18.61 2.29 6.22
CA SER A 603 -18.60 1.17 5.29
C SER A 603 -18.67 1.69 3.85
N GLY A 604 -17.50 1.80 3.22
CA GLY A 604 -17.33 2.27 1.84
C GLY A 604 -17.36 3.79 1.65
N ASP A 605 -16.95 4.23 0.45
CA ASP A 605 -16.98 5.63 0.03
C ASP A 605 -17.71 5.84 -1.31
N GLY A 606 -18.85 5.16 -1.48
CA GLY A 606 -19.70 5.24 -2.67
C GLY A 606 -19.36 4.24 -3.78
N GLY A 607 -18.32 3.40 -3.62
CA GLY A 607 -17.96 2.32 -4.58
C GLY A 607 -18.64 0.98 -4.29
N THR A 608 -18.03 -0.15 -4.71
CA THR A 608 -18.46 -1.55 -4.46
C THR A 608 -17.66 -2.30 -3.36
N SER A 609 -16.90 -1.58 -2.52
CA SER A 609 -16.00 -2.15 -1.49
C SER A 609 -16.06 -1.40 -0.16
N GLY A 610 -15.54 -2.00 0.92
CA GLY A 610 -15.61 -1.45 2.28
C GLY A 610 -16.57 -2.18 3.22
N GLY A 611 -16.91 -3.44 2.93
CA GLY A 611 -17.85 -4.21 3.73
C GLY A 611 -17.39 -4.46 5.17
N LEU A 612 -18.34 -4.76 6.06
CA LEU A 612 -18.09 -5.13 7.46
C LEU A 612 -17.86 -6.64 7.67
N GLY A 613 -17.89 -7.44 6.60
CA GLY A 613 -17.86 -8.89 6.66
C GLY A 613 -19.17 -9.52 7.16
N SER A 614 -19.09 -10.75 7.66
CA SER A 614 -20.24 -11.54 8.12
C SER A 614 -20.45 -11.59 9.63
N GLY A 615 -19.53 -11.03 10.42
CA GLY A 615 -19.59 -11.06 11.89
C GLY A 615 -20.63 -10.11 12.49
N ALA A 616 -20.91 -10.29 13.79
CA ALA A 616 -21.85 -9.46 14.53
C ALA A 616 -21.35 -8.02 14.69
N VAL A 617 -22.28 -7.04 14.67
CA VAL A 617 -21.97 -5.61 14.85
C VAL A 617 -22.55 -5.12 16.18
N THR A 618 -21.72 -4.46 17.00
CA THR A 618 -22.15 -3.69 18.17
C THR A 618 -21.83 -2.22 17.93
N ASN A 619 -22.80 -1.33 17.99
CA ASN A 619 -22.67 0.08 17.66
C ASN A 619 -23.18 0.98 18.79
N ASN A 620 -22.25 1.66 19.45
CA ASN A 620 -22.48 2.75 20.42
C ASN A 620 -21.99 4.11 19.89
N GLY A 621 -21.51 4.16 18.63
CA GLY A 621 -21.10 5.38 17.93
C GLY A 621 -21.99 5.66 16.73
N THR A 622 -21.39 6.00 15.60
CA THR A 622 -22.06 6.17 14.31
C THR A 622 -21.57 5.13 13.31
N LEU A 623 -22.48 4.41 12.68
CA LEU A 623 -22.21 3.51 11.56
C LEU A 623 -22.78 4.11 10.27
N ILE A 624 -21.94 4.37 9.28
CA ILE A 624 -22.37 4.89 7.97
C ILE A 624 -22.24 3.81 6.91
N TYR A 625 -23.30 3.55 6.16
CA TYR A 625 -23.28 2.76 4.94
C TYR A 625 -23.29 3.66 3.71
N ASN A 626 -22.13 3.79 3.06
CA ASN A 626 -21.96 4.51 1.79
C ASN A 626 -21.49 3.53 0.70
N ARG A 627 -22.41 2.65 0.30
CA ARG A 627 -22.21 1.55 -0.65
C ARG A 627 -23.10 1.73 -1.88
N SER A 628 -22.56 1.57 -3.09
CA SER A 628 -23.37 1.60 -4.33
C SER A 628 -23.99 0.25 -4.69
N ASP A 629 -23.53 -0.84 -4.08
CA ASP A 629 -24.05 -2.19 -4.25
C ASP A 629 -24.93 -2.59 -3.06
N ASP A 630 -25.65 -3.69 -3.24
CA ASP A 630 -26.49 -4.25 -2.20
C ASP A 630 -25.62 -4.98 -1.15
N VAL A 631 -25.87 -4.70 0.12
CA VAL A 631 -25.14 -5.25 1.26
C VAL A 631 -26.08 -5.77 2.33
N THR A 632 -25.65 -6.80 3.04
CA THR A 632 -26.40 -7.38 4.15
C THR A 632 -25.81 -6.96 5.50
N LEU A 633 -26.67 -6.63 6.46
CA LEU A 633 -26.34 -6.48 7.87
C LEU A 633 -26.96 -7.63 8.66
N ASN A 634 -26.11 -8.50 9.23
CA ASN A 634 -26.50 -9.71 9.95
C ASN A 634 -27.01 -9.45 11.38
N GLY A 635 -27.61 -8.28 11.62
CA GLY A 635 -28.05 -7.80 12.93
C GLY A 635 -27.05 -6.86 13.58
N ILE A 636 -27.53 -6.07 14.53
CA ILE A 636 -26.75 -5.05 15.23
C ILE A 636 -27.24 -4.90 16.66
N THR A 637 -26.32 -4.71 17.60
CA THR A 637 -26.64 -4.36 19.00
C THR A 637 -26.09 -2.98 19.36
N GLY A 638 -26.59 -2.33 20.41
CA GLY A 638 -26.07 -1.05 20.93
C GLY A 638 -27.00 0.14 20.74
N GLY A 639 -26.60 1.31 21.26
CA GLY A 639 -27.40 2.54 21.27
C GLY A 639 -26.97 3.61 20.25
N GLY A 640 -26.21 3.23 19.23
CA GLY A 640 -25.61 4.17 18.28
C GLY A 640 -26.53 4.63 17.15
N VAL A 641 -25.97 5.49 16.30
CA VAL A 641 -26.59 6.00 15.07
C VAL A 641 -26.19 5.12 13.89
N ILE A 642 -27.11 4.85 12.98
CA ILE A 642 -26.89 4.17 11.70
C ILE A 642 -27.35 5.11 10.59
N THR A 643 -26.47 5.45 9.65
CA THR A 643 -26.78 6.37 8.55
C THR A 643 -26.60 5.68 7.21
N LYS A 644 -27.60 5.81 6.34
CA LYS A 644 -27.61 5.27 4.99
C LYS A 644 -27.43 6.40 3.98
N LEU A 645 -26.33 6.37 3.21
CA LEU A 645 -25.95 7.39 2.21
C LEU A 645 -25.72 6.84 0.79
N GLY A 646 -25.41 5.55 0.62
CA GLY A 646 -25.14 5.02 -0.73
C GLY A 646 -26.41 4.61 -1.47
N ALA A 647 -26.39 4.53 -2.80
CA ALA A 647 -27.55 4.13 -3.60
C ALA A 647 -27.96 2.65 -3.43
N GLY A 648 -27.03 1.77 -3.06
CA GLY A 648 -27.28 0.34 -2.93
C GLY A 648 -28.23 -0.02 -1.78
N LEU A 649 -28.87 -1.19 -1.85
CA LEU A 649 -29.76 -1.67 -0.80
C LEU A 649 -28.98 -2.10 0.45
N LEU A 650 -29.40 -1.66 1.64
CA LEU A 650 -28.98 -2.27 2.91
C LEU A 650 -30.06 -3.24 3.39
N GLU A 651 -29.81 -4.54 3.29
CA GLU A 651 -30.74 -5.57 3.79
C GLU A 651 -30.39 -5.96 5.23
N VAL A 652 -31.30 -5.71 6.16
CA VAL A 652 -31.16 -6.13 7.56
C VAL A 652 -31.76 -7.53 7.70
N THR A 653 -30.93 -8.52 8.02
CA THR A 653 -31.35 -9.93 8.12
C THR A 653 -31.37 -10.44 9.56
N GLY A 654 -30.50 -9.91 10.43
CA GLY A 654 -30.51 -10.18 11.87
C GLY A 654 -31.34 -9.18 12.66
N ASP A 655 -31.42 -9.40 13.97
CA ASP A 655 -32.18 -8.54 14.89
C ASP A 655 -31.41 -7.25 15.19
N VAL A 656 -32.14 -6.18 15.50
CA VAL A 656 -31.61 -4.87 15.91
C VAL A 656 -31.96 -4.64 17.38
N LYS A 657 -30.95 -4.61 18.28
CA LYS A 657 -31.18 -4.61 19.74
C LYS A 657 -30.46 -3.46 20.45
N SER A 658 -31.11 -2.79 21.40
CA SER A 658 -30.45 -1.79 22.26
C SER A 658 -29.57 -2.49 23.34
N ASN A 659 -28.66 -1.75 24.00
CA ASN A 659 -27.85 -2.29 25.11
C ASN A 659 -28.51 -2.16 26.49
N GLY A 660 -29.77 -1.70 26.55
CA GLY A 660 -30.53 -1.54 27.80
C GLY A 660 -31.47 -0.33 27.77
N ASP A 661 -32.25 -0.20 28.85
CA ASP A 661 -33.44 0.67 29.01
C ASP A 661 -33.26 2.20 28.72
N ALA A 662 -32.07 2.70 28.38
CA ALA A 662 -31.80 4.13 28.15
C ALA A 662 -31.15 4.48 26.79
N ASP A 663 -30.87 3.48 25.95
CA ASP A 663 -30.08 3.64 24.72
C ASP A 663 -30.97 3.61 23.46
N TYR A 664 -31.02 4.73 22.72
CA TYR A 664 -31.82 4.86 21.49
C TYR A 664 -31.02 4.52 20.24
N ILE A 665 -31.47 3.56 19.44
CA ILE A 665 -30.93 3.36 18.08
C ILE A 665 -31.56 4.38 17.14
N THR A 666 -30.73 5.21 16.50
CA THR A 666 -31.18 6.15 15.47
C THR A 666 -30.85 5.62 14.09
N TRP A 667 -31.82 5.59 13.19
CA TRP A 667 -31.66 5.28 11.78
C TRP A 667 -31.89 6.54 10.95
N ASN A 668 -30.84 6.98 10.24
CA ASN A 668 -30.88 8.09 9.30
C ASN A 668 -30.95 7.54 7.86
N PHE A 669 -32.09 7.74 7.20
CA PHE A 669 -32.33 7.39 5.80
C PHE A 669 -32.11 8.62 4.92
N ASN A 670 -30.86 8.94 4.64
CA ASN A 670 -30.52 10.12 3.82
C ASN A 670 -30.61 9.78 2.33
N GLU A 671 -30.15 8.59 1.92
CA GLU A 671 -30.23 8.13 0.53
C GLU A 671 -30.47 6.61 0.41
N GLY A 672 -30.89 6.16 -0.77
CA GLY A 672 -31.09 4.75 -1.10
C GLY A 672 -32.10 4.03 -0.19
N THR A 673 -32.02 2.71 -0.13
CA THR A 673 -33.03 1.87 0.53
C THR A 673 -32.44 1.05 1.68
N VAL A 674 -33.16 0.98 2.79
CA VAL A 674 -32.97 -0.03 3.84
C VAL A 674 -34.15 -0.98 3.80
N ALA A 675 -33.90 -2.29 3.70
CA ALA A 675 -34.93 -3.30 3.69
C ALA A 675 -34.97 -4.13 4.97
N VAL A 676 -36.19 -4.42 5.39
CA VAL A 676 -36.52 -5.32 6.49
C VAL A 676 -37.49 -6.40 6.02
N SER A 677 -37.26 -7.61 6.48
CA SER A 677 -37.90 -8.85 6.05
C SER A 677 -38.48 -9.67 7.20
N LYS A 678 -38.23 -9.36 8.48
CA LYS A 678 -38.88 -10.05 9.61
C LYS A 678 -39.83 -9.10 10.32
N ARG A 679 -40.86 -9.66 10.96
CA ARG A 679 -41.58 -8.92 12.00
C ARG A 679 -40.59 -8.50 13.06
N ASP A 680 -40.80 -7.31 13.62
CA ASP A 680 -40.05 -6.89 14.80
C ASP A 680 -38.53 -6.82 14.57
N GLN A 681 -38.08 -6.78 13.32
CA GLN A 681 -36.65 -6.80 12.99
C GLN A 681 -35.93 -5.52 13.45
N LEU A 682 -36.69 -4.43 13.52
CA LEU A 682 -36.31 -3.16 14.11
C LEU A 682 -37.00 -2.94 15.48
N HIS A 683 -37.52 -4.01 16.10
CA HIS A 683 -38.15 -4.01 17.42
C HIS A 683 -37.19 -4.63 18.44
N ASP A 684 -37.19 -4.07 19.66
CA ASP A 684 -36.47 -4.60 20.80
C ASP A 684 -37.30 -5.73 21.43
N ASP A 685 -36.73 -6.92 21.60
CA ASP A 685 -37.44 -8.18 21.81
C ASP A 685 -37.92 -8.44 23.26
N GLY A 686 -38.40 -7.40 23.95
CA GLY A 686 -39.29 -7.57 25.10
C GLY A 686 -38.74 -7.16 26.47
N ILE A 687 -37.95 -6.08 26.54
CA ILE A 687 -37.64 -5.41 27.81
C ILE A 687 -37.88 -3.91 27.61
N GLY A 688 -38.88 -3.34 28.31
CA GLY A 688 -38.98 -1.90 28.56
C GLY A 688 -38.81 -0.96 27.35
N ASP A 689 -39.85 -0.88 26.52
CA ASP A 689 -40.11 0.10 25.45
C ASP A 689 -39.48 1.51 25.59
N PHE A 690 -38.39 1.79 24.85
CA PHE A 690 -37.92 3.15 24.54
C PHE A 690 -37.20 3.29 23.16
N GLY A 691 -37.87 3.91 22.18
CA GLY A 691 -37.33 4.96 21.27
C GLY A 691 -36.31 4.66 20.17
N THR A 692 -36.54 3.73 19.24
CA THR A 692 -35.81 3.86 17.96
C THR A 692 -36.29 5.11 17.21
N VAL A 693 -35.37 5.96 16.77
CA VAL A 693 -35.68 7.15 15.94
C VAL A 693 -35.45 6.79 14.47
N PHE A 694 -36.48 6.93 13.64
CA PHE A 694 -36.38 6.85 12.19
C PHE A 694 -36.41 8.25 11.60
N SER A 695 -35.28 8.73 11.12
CA SER A 695 -35.08 10.06 10.55
C SER A 695 -34.85 9.94 9.05
N PHE A 696 -35.75 10.47 8.24
CA PHE A 696 -35.68 10.45 6.78
C PHE A 696 -35.23 11.81 6.24
N ASP A 697 -34.32 11.79 5.28
CA ASP A 697 -33.86 12.98 4.55
C ASP A 697 -33.64 12.64 3.06
N GLY A 698 -34.60 11.93 2.46
CA GLY A 698 -34.61 11.50 1.06
C GLY A 698 -34.56 9.98 0.84
N GLY A 699 -34.23 9.18 1.87
CA GLY A 699 -34.11 7.73 1.77
C GLY A 699 -35.44 6.95 1.83
N THR A 700 -35.33 5.63 1.62
CA THR A 700 -36.46 4.69 1.60
C THR A 700 -36.32 3.63 2.70
N LEU A 701 -37.40 3.39 3.44
CA LEU A 701 -37.57 2.20 4.26
C LEU A 701 -38.51 1.22 3.54
N LEU A 702 -38.00 0.03 3.22
CA LEU A 702 -38.72 -1.02 2.51
C LEU A 702 -39.08 -2.18 3.43
N TYR A 703 -40.38 -2.41 3.61
CA TYR A 703 -40.93 -3.62 4.21
C TYR A 703 -41.24 -4.64 3.13
N ARG A 704 -40.53 -5.77 3.14
CA ARG A 704 -40.68 -6.87 2.17
C ARG A 704 -41.20 -8.15 2.82
N ASN A 705 -41.67 -9.07 1.98
CA ASN A 705 -42.12 -10.37 2.47
C ASN A 705 -40.95 -11.17 3.06
N GLY A 706 -41.12 -11.59 4.31
CA GLY A 706 -40.14 -12.39 5.02
C GLY A 706 -40.07 -13.84 4.59
N TRP A 707 -38.89 -14.43 4.75
CA TRP A 707 -38.74 -15.88 4.79
C TRP A 707 -39.64 -16.47 5.90
N ASN A 708 -40.76 -17.09 5.50
CA ASN A 708 -41.72 -17.85 6.33
C ASN A 708 -42.74 -17.10 7.20
N ASP A 709 -42.92 -15.78 7.08
CA ASP A 709 -43.96 -15.06 7.85
C ASP A 709 -45.14 -14.64 6.97
N VAL A 710 -46.00 -15.61 6.65
CA VAL A 710 -47.16 -15.41 5.78
C VAL A 710 -48.30 -14.78 6.61
N GLY A 711 -48.61 -13.50 6.37
CA GLY A 711 -49.74 -12.78 6.97
C GLY A 711 -49.39 -11.51 7.76
N ASN A 712 -48.32 -10.82 7.38
CA ASN A 712 -47.66 -9.76 8.15
C ASN A 712 -48.55 -8.52 8.40
N GLN A 713 -49.12 -8.40 9.61
CA GLN A 713 -49.42 -7.11 10.26
C GLN A 713 -48.21 -6.78 11.15
N ASP A 714 -47.31 -5.92 10.68
CA ASP A 714 -46.24 -5.38 11.51
C ASP A 714 -46.80 -4.14 12.23
N ASN A 715 -46.89 -4.20 13.56
CA ASN A 715 -47.39 -3.08 14.36
C ASN A 715 -46.18 -2.36 14.96
N ILE A 716 -45.77 -1.30 14.28
CA ILE A 716 -44.70 -0.43 14.74
C ILE A 716 -45.26 0.40 15.90
N GLY A 717 -45.04 -0.10 17.12
CA GLY A 717 -45.65 0.38 18.36
C GLY A 717 -45.38 1.85 18.73
N SER A 718 -46.08 2.32 19.76
CA SER A 718 -46.23 3.73 20.14
C SER A 718 -44.98 4.42 20.71
N TYR A 719 -43.86 3.70 20.82
CA TYR A 719 -42.64 4.16 21.47
C TYR A 719 -41.52 4.53 20.49
N LYS A 720 -41.79 4.61 19.18
CA LYS A 720 -40.81 5.02 18.16
C LYS A 720 -41.07 6.46 17.70
N GLU A 721 -40.01 7.16 17.31
CA GLU A 721 -40.15 8.48 16.68
C GLU A 721 -39.94 8.35 15.17
N PHE A 722 -40.88 8.89 14.39
CA PHE A 722 -40.75 9.01 12.94
C PHE A 722 -40.60 10.47 12.56
N GLN A 723 -39.46 10.83 11.99
CA GLN A 723 -39.14 12.20 11.59
C GLN A 723 -38.87 12.29 10.09
N LEU A 724 -39.57 13.19 9.41
CA LEU A 724 -39.34 13.56 8.02
C LEU A 724 -38.62 14.93 7.99
N ASN A 725 -37.33 14.93 7.68
CA ASN A 725 -36.55 16.16 7.50
C ASN A 725 -36.86 16.78 6.13
N ASP A 726 -36.23 17.91 5.80
CA ASP A 726 -36.54 18.67 4.58
C ASP A 726 -36.49 17.85 3.28
N GLY A 727 -35.63 16.83 3.18
CA GLY A 727 -35.57 15.89 2.05
C GLY A 727 -36.75 14.91 1.95
N GLY A 728 -37.61 14.82 2.96
CA GLY A 728 -38.74 13.89 3.02
C GLY A 728 -38.33 12.43 3.24
N GLY A 729 -39.27 11.52 3.08
CA GLY A 729 -39.02 10.08 3.24
C GLY A 729 -39.97 9.21 2.45
N THR A 730 -39.46 8.06 1.99
CA THR A 730 -40.27 7.05 1.31
C THR A 730 -40.48 5.83 2.19
N MET A 731 -41.75 5.46 2.36
CA MET A 731 -42.18 4.21 2.98
C MET A 731 -42.69 3.27 1.89
N SER A 732 -42.00 2.15 1.70
CA SER A 732 -42.34 1.16 0.68
C SER A 732 -42.81 -0.15 1.32
N THR A 733 -43.93 -0.68 0.86
CA THR A 733 -44.50 -1.95 1.35
C THR A 733 -44.75 -2.89 0.19
N GLU A 734 -44.19 -4.09 0.20
CA GLU A 734 -44.44 -5.10 -0.84
C GLU A 734 -45.88 -5.64 -0.82
N SER A 735 -46.24 -6.38 -1.87
CA SER A 735 -47.54 -7.05 -1.98
C SER A 735 -47.86 -7.89 -0.74
N ALA A 736 -49.07 -7.75 -0.23
CA ALA A 736 -49.59 -8.43 0.97
C ALA A 736 -48.86 -8.09 2.29
N VAL A 737 -48.01 -7.05 2.31
CA VAL A 737 -47.41 -6.50 3.53
C VAL A 737 -48.29 -5.36 4.05
N ASN A 738 -48.68 -5.43 5.33
CA ASN A 738 -49.41 -4.36 6.01
C ASN A 738 -48.57 -3.84 7.19
N VAL A 739 -48.25 -2.55 7.16
CA VAL A 739 -47.46 -1.88 8.20
C VAL A 739 -48.34 -0.87 8.91
N ASN A 740 -48.47 -0.98 10.24
CA ASN A 740 -49.14 0.04 11.06
C ASN A 740 -48.09 0.86 11.82
N ILE A 741 -48.09 2.18 11.62
CA ILE A 741 -47.34 3.13 12.44
C ILE A 741 -48.29 3.63 13.53
N ASP A 742 -48.08 3.15 14.76
CA ASP A 742 -48.83 3.58 15.95
C ASP A 742 -48.12 4.69 16.75
N SER A 743 -47.31 5.49 16.08
CA SER A 743 -46.59 6.65 16.64
C SER A 743 -46.84 7.89 15.78
N VAL A 744 -46.49 9.06 16.31
CA VAL A 744 -46.63 10.34 15.58
C VAL A 744 -45.50 10.45 14.55
N VAL A 745 -45.85 10.59 13.28
CA VAL A 745 -44.93 11.06 12.23
C VAL A 745 -44.85 12.60 12.30
N LYS A 746 -43.65 13.16 12.43
CA LYS A 746 -43.36 14.61 12.60
C LYS A 746 -42.35 15.12 11.58
N GLY A 747 -42.22 16.45 11.46
CA GLY A 747 -41.16 17.11 10.67
C GLY A 747 -41.68 17.95 9.50
N THR A 748 -40.77 18.56 8.75
CA THR A 748 -41.10 19.48 7.65
C THR A 748 -41.22 18.77 6.30
N GLY A 749 -40.65 17.57 6.17
CA GLY A 749 -40.57 16.81 4.93
C GLY A 749 -41.86 16.16 4.46
N ALA A 750 -41.88 15.80 3.18
CA ALA A 750 -42.96 15.05 2.56
C ALA A 750 -42.91 13.55 2.92
N LEU A 751 -44.09 12.93 3.01
CA LEU A 751 -44.24 11.48 3.13
C LEU A 751 -44.61 10.91 1.76
N THR A 752 -43.81 9.99 1.23
CA THR A 752 -44.15 9.23 0.02
C THR A 752 -44.41 7.77 0.37
N LYS A 753 -45.59 7.25 0.00
CA LYS A 753 -45.95 5.83 0.13
C LYS A 753 -45.82 5.14 -1.24
N THR A 754 -44.98 4.10 -1.32
CA THR A 754 -44.78 3.26 -2.52
C THR A 754 -45.00 1.77 -2.23
N GLY A 755 -44.92 0.93 -3.25
CA GLY A 755 -45.15 -0.50 -3.15
C GLY A 755 -46.63 -0.85 -2.98
N THR A 756 -47.02 -2.06 -3.39
CA THR A 756 -48.42 -2.47 -3.52
C THR A 756 -49.12 -2.86 -2.21
N GLY A 757 -48.39 -2.90 -1.09
CA GLY A 757 -48.95 -3.15 0.25
C GLY A 757 -49.63 -1.93 0.88
N THR A 758 -49.98 -2.07 2.16
CA THR A 758 -50.70 -1.07 2.96
C THR A 758 -49.79 -0.44 4.03
N LEU A 759 -49.80 0.89 4.12
CA LEU A 759 -49.26 1.64 5.26
C LEU A 759 -50.42 2.27 6.03
N THR A 760 -50.57 1.98 7.31
CA THR A 760 -51.59 2.54 8.20
C THR A 760 -50.96 3.53 9.18
N LEU A 761 -51.55 4.72 9.31
CA LEU A 761 -51.19 5.71 10.34
C LEU A 761 -52.32 5.81 11.37
N SER A 762 -52.04 5.46 12.62
CA SER A 762 -53.06 5.36 13.68
C SER A 762 -53.11 6.56 14.65
N LYS A 763 -52.10 7.44 14.60
CA LYS A 763 -51.98 8.63 15.46
C LYS A 763 -52.16 9.94 14.69
N VAL A 764 -52.28 11.04 15.44
CA VAL A 764 -52.30 12.40 14.89
C VAL A 764 -50.89 12.77 14.44
N ASN A 765 -50.63 12.70 13.15
CA ASN A 765 -49.35 13.04 12.56
C ASN A 765 -49.24 14.56 12.38
N THR A 766 -48.02 15.08 12.58
CA THR A 766 -47.74 16.52 12.66
C THR A 766 -46.73 16.98 11.62
N TYR A 767 -46.37 16.12 10.67
CA TYR A 767 -45.53 16.53 9.56
C TYR A 767 -46.26 17.53 8.65
N THR A 768 -45.53 18.51 8.12
CA THR A 768 -46.12 19.61 7.35
C THR A 768 -45.91 19.49 5.84
N GLY A 769 -44.99 18.64 5.40
CA GLY A 769 -44.77 18.39 3.99
C GLY A 769 -45.90 17.55 3.38
N ASN A 770 -45.96 17.55 2.05
CA ASN A 770 -47.01 16.86 1.30
C ASN A 770 -47.04 15.35 1.57
N THR A 771 -48.22 14.76 1.40
CA THR A 771 -48.45 13.32 1.46
C THR A 771 -48.70 12.80 0.04
N THR A 772 -47.80 11.98 -0.49
CA THR A 772 -47.98 11.35 -1.81
C THR A 772 -48.21 9.85 -1.64
N VAL A 773 -49.35 9.35 -2.12
CA VAL A 773 -49.62 7.91 -2.26
C VAL A 773 -49.31 7.53 -3.71
N ALA A 774 -48.08 7.07 -3.95
CA ALA A 774 -47.62 6.72 -5.28
C ALA A 774 -48.10 5.34 -5.73
N GLU A 775 -48.13 4.37 -4.81
CA GLU A 775 -48.58 2.99 -5.05
C GLU A 775 -49.20 2.38 -3.78
N GLY A 776 -50.08 1.39 -3.99
CA GLY A 776 -50.72 0.63 -2.90
C GLY A 776 -51.68 1.49 -2.08
N ILE A 777 -51.74 1.24 -0.77
CA ILE A 777 -52.74 1.86 0.11
C ILE A 777 -52.02 2.65 1.22
N LEU A 778 -52.38 3.93 1.39
CA LEU A 778 -52.17 4.68 2.63
C LEU A 778 -53.49 4.72 3.39
N SER A 779 -53.53 4.19 4.61
CA SER A 779 -54.72 4.14 5.44
C SER A 779 -54.58 5.01 6.69
N LEU A 780 -55.64 5.73 7.06
CA LEU A 780 -55.80 6.33 8.38
C LEU A 780 -56.77 5.50 9.20
N ALA A 781 -56.38 5.16 10.43
CA ALA A 781 -57.20 4.32 11.32
C ALA A 781 -57.34 4.94 12.71
N GLY A 782 -58.45 4.66 13.40
CA GLY A 782 -58.66 5.14 14.76
C GLY A 782 -58.65 6.68 14.84
N SER A 783 -57.64 7.24 15.51
CA SER A 783 -57.35 8.68 15.61
C SER A 783 -56.36 9.22 14.58
N GLY A 784 -56.05 8.41 13.56
CA GLY A 784 -55.14 8.76 12.47
C GLY A 784 -55.49 10.11 11.86
N SER A 785 -54.51 11.01 11.74
CA SER A 785 -54.70 12.31 11.10
C SER A 785 -53.42 12.76 10.40
N ILE A 786 -53.58 13.45 9.28
CA ILE A 786 -52.52 14.12 8.51
C ILE A 786 -52.89 15.58 8.23
N ALA A 787 -53.67 16.19 9.11
CA ALA A 787 -54.23 17.54 9.00
C ALA A 787 -53.19 18.66 8.75
N ALA A 788 -51.93 18.42 9.11
CA ALA A 788 -50.84 19.39 8.94
C ALA A 788 -50.19 19.34 7.55
N SER A 789 -50.44 18.29 6.76
CA SER A 789 -49.97 18.17 5.37
C SER A 789 -50.78 19.11 4.46
N SER A 790 -50.13 19.95 3.68
CA SER A 790 -50.82 20.88 2.77
C SER A 790 -51.50 20.19 1.59
N GLU A 791 -50.96 19.07 1.13
CA GLU A 791 -51.44 18.40 -0.06
C GLU A 791 -51.40 16.88 0.13
N ILE A 792 -52.48 16.22 -0.27
CA ILE A 792 -52.62 14.77 -0.32
C ILE A 792 -52.78 14.40 -1.80
N GLU A 793 -51.71 13.91 -2.42
CA GLU A 793 -51.73 13.44 -3.81
C GLU A 793 -51.91 11.92 -3.83
N VAL A 794 -53.01 11.44 -4.41
CA VAL A 794 -53.26 10.00 -4.60
C VAL A 794 -53.09 9.67 -6.08
N LYS A 795 -52.01 8.97 -6.44
CA LYS A 795 -51.71 8.66 -7.84
C LYS A 795 -52.65 7.59 -8.39
N ALA A 796 -52.77 7.53 -9.71
CA ALA A 796 -53.57 6.54 -10.41
C ALA A 796 -53.19 5.11 -9.99
N GLY A 797 -54.18 4.31 -9.58
CA GLY A 797 -53.98 2.94 -9.11
C GLY A 797 -53.57 2.82 -7.63
N ALA A 798 -53.36 3.91 -6.92
CA ALA A 798 -53.19 3.93 -5.47
C ALA A 798 -54.49 4.30 -4.75
N SER A 799 -54.56 4.02 -3.44
CA SER A 799 -55.71 4.31 -2.59
C SER A 799 -55.33 5.06 -1.32
N PHE A 800 -56.14 6.04 -0.96
CA PHE A 800 -56.16 6.67 0.37
C PHE A 800 -57.40 6.19 1.13
N ASP A 801 -57.19 5.40 2.19
CA ASP A 801 -58.25 4.72 2.92
C ASP A 801 -58.46 5.30 4.32
N VAL A 802 -59.60 5.97 4.50
CA VAL A 802 -60.05 6.58 5.76
C VAL A 802 -61.23 5.83 6.38
N SER A 803 -61.60 4.66 5.84
CA SER A 803 -62.76 3.88 6.30
C SER A 803 -62.61 3.34 7.73
N ALA A 804 -61.36 3.21 8.21
CA ALA A 804 -61.03 2.73 9.54
C ALA A 804 -60.94 3.84 10.60
N MET A 805 -61.20 5.10 10.26
CA MET A 805 -61.21 6.21 11.21
C MET A 805 -62.40 6.15 12.17
N SER A 806 -62.23 6.67 13.39
CA SER A 806 -63.29 6.72 14.41
C SER A 806 -64.35 7.80 14.16
N SER A 807 -64.04 8.75 13.28
CA SER A 807 -64.93 9.81 12.79
C SER A 807 -64.74 9.96 11.29
N THR A 808 -65.69 10.61 10.62
CA THR A 808 -65.53 11.02 9.22
C THR A 808 -64.21 11.78 9.05
N PHE A 809 -63.46 11.48 7.99
CA PHE A 809 -62.26 12.23 7.65
C PHE A 809 -62.66 13.63 7.21
N GLU A 810 -62.08 14.66 7.83
CA GLU A 810 -62.30 16.05 7.46
C GLU A 810 -61.04 16.59 6.78
N LEU A 811 -61.18 16.97 5.50
CA LEU A 811 -60.15 17.69 4.75
C LEU A 811 -60.10 19.13 5.27
N GLN A 812 -58.99 19.51 5.88
CA GLN A 812 -58.88 20.74 6.67
C GLN A 812 -58.73 21.99 5.79
N ASN A 813 -58.94 23.15 6.40
CA ASN A 813 -58.71 24.45 5.76
C ASN A 813 -57.27 24.55 5.21
N GLY A 814 -57.15 24.87 3.93
CA GLY A 814 -55.86 24.98 3.23
C GLY A 814 -55.25 23.64 2.81
N GLN A 815 -55.92 22.51 3.05
CA GLN A 815 -55.52 21.22 2.49
C GLN A 815 -56.11 21.01 1.10
N THR A 816 -55.30 20.49 0.19
CA THR A 816 -55.75 20.01 -1.12
C THR A 816 -55.68 18.49 -1.17
N LEU A 817 -56.75 17.84 -1.62
CA LEU A 817 -56.74 16.43 -2.01
C LEU A 817 -56.76 16.37 -3.54
N GLY A 818 -55.74 15.75 -4.14
CA GLY A 818 -55.63 15.65 -5.59
C GLY A 818 -55.13 14.32 -6.12
N GLY A 819 -54.95 14.24 -7.43
CA GLY A 819 -54.56 13.03 -8.15
C GLY A 819 -55.75 12.22 -8.71
N ALA A 820 -55.44 11.09 -9.34
CA ALA A 820 -56.40 10.23 -10.05
C ALA A 820 -56.58 8.85 -9.39
N GLY A 821 -56.30 8.77 -8.09
CA GLY A 821 -56.41 7.55 -7.29
C GLY A 821 -57.81 7.34 -6.70
N ALA A 822 -57.90 6.38 -5.78
CA ALA A 822 -59.12 6.06 -5.06
C ALA A 822 -59.09 6.60 -3.62
N VAL A 823 -60.23 7.08 -3.13
CA VAL A 823 -60.48 7.46 -1.74
C VAL A 823 -61.54 6.52 -1.18
N ILE A 824 -61.19 5.82 -0.10
CA ILE A 824 -62.02 4.78 0.51
C ILE A 824 -62.48 5.30 1.86
N GLY A 825 -63.80 5.30 2.11
CA GLY A 825 -64.41 5.82 3.34
C GLY A 825 -64.95 7.25 3.22
N PRO A 826 -65.79 7.68 4.19
CA PRO A 826 -66.52 8.94 4.09
C PRO A 826 -65.62 10.16 4.31
N ILE A 827 -65.84 11.22 3.52
CA ILE A 827 -65.08 12.47 3.56
C ILE A 827 -66.00 13.69 3.74
N GLN A 828 -65.52 14.65 4.53
CA GLN A 828 -66.09 15.98 4.70
C GLN A 828 -65.05 17.04 4.35
N LEU A 829 -65.45 18.07 3.61
CA LEU A 829 -64.59 19.20 3.27
C LEU A 829 -64.86 20.36 4.23
N ALA A 830 -63.81 20.91 4.84
CA ALA A 830 -63.91 22.12 5.65
C ALA A 830 -63.92 23.39 4.78
N SER A 831 -64.28 24.52 5.37
CA SER A 831 -64.15 25.82 4.69
C SER A 831 -62.69 26.08 4.33
N GLY A 832 -62.41 26.41 3.07
CA GLY A 832 -61.06 26.63 2.54
C GLY A 832 -60.27 25.37 2.17
N SER A 833 -60.85 24.17 2.25
CA SER A 833 -60.24 22.96 1.68
C SER A 833 -60.52 22.83 0.19
N VAL A 834 -59.66 22.13 -0.55
CA VAL A 834 -59.77 21.95 -2.02
C VAL A 834 -59.76 20.47 -2.39
N ILE A 835 -60.65 20.03 -3.28
CA ILE A 835 -60.45 18.80 -4.06
C ILE A 835 -60.11 19.19 -5.48
N ALA A 836 -58.98 18.67 -5.98
CA ALA A 836 -58.48 18.90 -7.33
C ALA A 836 -58.17 17.54 -7.98
N PRO A 837 -59.16 16.88 -8.61
CA PRO A 837 -58.91 15.61 -9.29
C PRO A 837 -57.77 15.76 -10.30
N GLY A 838 -56.94 14.72 -10.45
CA GLY A 838 -55.83 14.73 -11.40
C GLY A 838 -54.54 15.44 -10.95
N ASN A 839 -53.60 15.52 -11.90
CA ASN A 839 -52.35 16.28 -11.89
C ASN A 839 -52.05 16.54 -13.39
N SER A 840 -52.90 17.35 -14.04
CA SER A 840 -53.54 17.14 -15.36
C SER A 840 -54.82 16.33 -15.26
N ALA A 841 -55.80 16.62 -16.11
CA ALA A 841 -57.12 16.03 -16.03
C ALA A 841 -57.15 14.51 -15.84
N GLY A 842 -57.98 14.04 -14.91
CA GLY A 842 -58.09 12.63 -14.55
C GLY A 842 -59.27 12.29 -13.65
N THR A 843 -59.52 11.00 -13.49
CA THR A 843 -60.64 10.52 -12.67
C THR A 843 -60.17 10.19 -11.25
N MET A 844 -60.74 10.85 -10.25
CA MET A 844 -60.64 10.44 -8.85
C MET A 844 -61.85 9.57 -8.47
N THR A 845 -61.62 8.43 -7.82
CA THR A 845 -62.68 7.49 -7.44
C THR A 845 -62.95 7.53 -5.94
N PHE A 846 -64.21 7.48 -5.55
CA PHE A 846 -64.69 7.37 -4.18
C PHE A 846 -65.50 6.07 -4.02
N ASP A 847 -65.79 5.64 -2.79
CA ASP A 847 -66.69 4.51 -2.52
C ASP A 847 -67.75 4.78 -1.44
N SER A 848 -67.80 6.02 -0.96
CA SER A 848 -68.47 6.42 0.27
C SER A 848 -69.11 7.81 0.14
N ALA A 849 -69.74 8.26 1.22
CA ALA A 849 -70.42 9.54 1.26
C ALA A 849 -69.42 10.72 1.24
N MET A 850 -69.81 11.79 0.55
CA MET A 850 -69.05 13.04 0.43
C MET A 850 -69.90 14.22 0.91
N ILE A 851 -69.33 15.06 1.77
CA ILE A 851 -69.94 16.31 2.23
C ILE A 851 -69.06 17.48 1.82
N LEU A 852 -69.48 18.24 0.81
CA LEU A 852 -68.89 19.55 0.52
C LEU A 852 -69.38 20.54 1.59
N GLY A 853 -68.46 21.24 2.23
CA GLY A 853 -68.76 22.23 3.26
C GLY A 853 -68.84 23.64 2.69
N VAL A 854 -69.53 24.54 3.39
CA VAL A 854 -69.58 25.95 2.98
C VAL A 854 -68.17 26.55 2.85
N GLY A 855 -67.88 27.10 1.67
CA GLY A 855 -66.58 27.66 1.32
C GLY A 855 -65.47 26.63 1.04
N SER A 856 -65.79 25.34 0.88
CA SER A 856 -64.86 24.39 0.24
C SER A 856 -64.78 24.65 -1.27
N THR A 857 -63.72 24.20 -1.92
CA THR A 857 -63.49 24.41 -3.36
C THR A 857 -63.32 23.08 -4.10
N LEU A 858 -63.91 23.00 -5.28
CA LEU A 858 -63.66 21.98 -6.28
C LEU A 858 -62.89 22.62 -7.44
N ASP A 859 -61.68 22.20 -7.70
CA ASP A 859 -60.87 22.69 -8.82
C ASP A 859 -60.83 21.61 -9.90
N PHE A 860 -61.40 21.91 -11.07
CA PHE A 860 -61.48 20.97 -12.19
C PHE A 860 -60.71 21.48 -13.40
N GLU A 861 -60.04 20.59 -14.11
CA GLU A 861 -59.41 20.80 -15.41
C GLU A 861 -60.26 20.12 -16.49
N LEU A 862 -60.77 20.91 -17.43
CA LEU A 862 -61.67 20.45 -18.48
C LEU A 862 -61.18 20.85 -19.88
N SER A 863 -61.53 20.05 -20.89
CA SER A 863 -61.37 20.37 -22.30
C SER A 863 -62.67 20.96 -22.85
N GLY A 864 -62.58 22.10 -23.53
CA GLY A 864 -63.72 22.71 -24.21
C GLY A 864 -64.21 21.92 -25.42
N SER A 865 -63.34 21.11 -26.02
CA SER A 865 -63.61 20.35 -27.26
C SER A 865 -63.94 18.87 -27.08
N ASP A 866 -63.65 18.28 -25.91
CA ASP A 866 -64.01 16.90 -25.58
C ASP A 866 -64.82 16.84 -24.29
N GLN A 867 -66.06 16.36 -24.39
CA GLN A 867 -67.01 16.26 -23.27
C GLN A 867 -67.17 14.81 -22.78
N THR A 868 -66.35 13.89 -23.28
CA THR A 868 -66.48 12.45 -23.01
C THR A 868 -66.20 12.16 -21.53
N THR A 869 -67.23 11.75 -20.79
CA THR A 869 -67.12 11.35 -19.37
C THR A 869 -66.17 10.17 -19.20
N GLY A 870 -65.30 10.25 -18.18
CA GLY A 870 -64.40 9.16 -17.82
C GLY A 870 -63.33 8.84 -18.85
N SER A 871 -63.09 9.74 -19.82
CA SER A 871 -62.04 9.61 -20.83
C SER A 871 -60.63 9.78 -20.27
N GLY A 872 -60.50 10.32 -19.05
CA GLY A 872 -59.22 10.80 -18.51
C GLY A 872 -58.72 12.07 -19.20
N ILE A 873 -59.53 12.70 -20.05
CA ILE A 873 -59.26 14.00 -20.66
C ILE A 873 -59.90 15.10 -19.83
N ASN A 874 -60.98 14.84 -19.12
CA ASN A 874 -61.60 15.78 -18.19
C ASN A 874 -61.47 15.25 -16.78
N ASP A 875 -61.35 16.17 -15.83
CA ASP A 875 -61.52 15.80 -14.43
C ASP A 875 -62.91 15.24 -14.17
N LEU A 876 -62.92 14.18 -13.37
CA LEU A 876 -64.12 13.50 -12.95
C LEU A 876 -63.93 12.99 -11.52
N MET A 877 -64.91 13.23 -10.67
CA MET A 877 -65.06 12.46 -9.44
C MET A 877 -66.19 11.44 -9.61
N THR A 878 -65.93 10.17 -9.31
CA THR A 878 -66.91 9.09 -9.46
C THR A 878 -66.99 8.23 -8.20
N GLY A 879 -68.03 7.39 -8.11
CA GLY A 879 -68.20 6.41 -7.03
C GLY A 879 -68.68 6.98 -5.70
N VAL A 880 -69.10 8.25 -5.66
CA VAL A 880 -69.71 8.84 -4.48
C VAL A 880 -71.04 8.14 -4.18
N THR A 881 -71.31 7.86 -2.90
CA THR A 881 -72.62 7.32 -2.49
C THR A 881 -73.59 8.46 -2.21
N ASP A 882 -73.69 8.91 -0.97
CA ASP A 882 -74.46 10.12 -0.62
C ASP A 882 -73.62 11.39 -0.85
N LEU A 883 -74.20 12.41 -1.48
CA LEU A 883 -73.53 13.67 -1.81
C LEU A 883 -74.25 14.85 -1.14
N THR A 884 -73.53 15.64 -0.34
CA THR A 884 -73.96 16.99 0.04
C THR A 884 -73.18 17.99 -0.79
N LEU A 885 -73.89 18.79 -1.57
CA LEU A 885 -73.33 19.77 -2.50
C LEU A 885 -73.36 21.17 -1.86
N ASP A 886 -72.21 21.82 -1.79
CA ASP A 886 -71.98 23.17 -1.22
C ASP A 886 -70.64 23.70 -1.79
N GLY A 887 -70.22 24.91 -1.42
CA GLY A 887 -68.90 25.44 -1.74
C GLY A 887 -68.82 26.12 -3.11
N THR A 888 -67.65 26.06 -3.75
CA THR A 888 -67.38 26.74 -5.02
C THR A 888 -66.68 25.81 -6.02
N LEU A 889 -67.15 25.79 -7.26
CA LEU A 889 -66.48 25.15 -8.40
C LEU A 889 -65.61 26.16 -9.14
N ASN A 890 -64.33 25.85 -9.31
CA ASN A 890 -63.48 26.48 -10.31
C ASN A 890 -63.20 25.49 -11.45
N VAL A 891 -63.07 26.03 -12.66
CA VAL A 891 -62.68 25.27 -13.84
C VAL A 891 -61.50 25.98 -14.51
N ALA A 892 -60.44 25.22 -14.73
CA ALA A 892 -59.31 25.57 -15.57
C ALA A 892 -59.44 24.90 -16.94
N GLU A 893 -59.01 25.60 -17.99
CA GLU A 893 -58.97 25.05 -19.34
C GLU A 893 -57.68 24.24 -19.55
N LEU A 894 -57.77 22.99 -20.00
CA LEU A 894 -56.60 22.16 -20.32
C LEU A 894 -55.81 22.67 -21.52
N VAL A 895 -56.53 23.24 -22.48
CA VAL A 895 -55.98 23.89 -23.66
C VAL A 895 -56.51 25.31 -23.67
N ALA A 896 -55.61 26.29 -23.74
CA ALA A 896 -55.98 27.69 -23.73
C ALA A 896 -56.96 28.02 -24.85
N ASP A 897 -58.02 28.74 -24.50
CA ASP A 897 -59.09 29.23 -25.38
C ASP A 897 -59.98 28.10 -25.98
N ASP A 898 -59.88 26.86 -25.50
CA ASP A 898 -60.64 25.71 -26.06
C ASP A 898 -62.16 25.89 -25.86
N PHE A 899 -62.56 26.56 -24.77
CA PHE A 899 -63.96 26.85 -24.46
C PHE A 899 -64.59 27.95 -25.34
N LEU A 900 -63.81 28.68 -26.13
CA LEU A 900 -64.39 29.62 -27.12
C LEU A 900 -65.22 28.89 -28.19
N ASN A 901 -64.94 27.61 -28.42
CA ASN A 901 -65.67 26.77 -29.37
C ASN A 901 -66.88 26.05 -28.75
N ALA A 902 -67.10 26.18 -27.43
CA ALA A 902 -68.21 25.53 -26.76
C ALA A 902 -69.56 26.11 -27.25
N GLU A 903 -70.52 25.23 -27.49
CA GLU A 903 -71.86 25.56 -27.96
C GLU A 903 -72.90 25.39 -26.84
N ALA A 904 -74.03 26.09 -26.96
CA ALA A 904 -75.15 25.89 -26.04
C ALA A 904 -75.63 24.43 -26.06
N GLY A 905 -75.61 23.79 -24.90
CA GLY A 905 -75.93 22.37 -24.72
C GLY A 905 -74.72 21.48 -24.47
N ASP A 906 -73.50 21.96 -24.70
CA ASP A 906 -72.28 21.24 -24.31
C ASP A 906 -72.26 21.03 -22.79
N ARG A 907 -71.99 19.79 -22.36
CA ARG A 907 -72.11 19.37 -20.95
C ARG A 907 -70.95 18.46 -20.54
N TRP A 908 -70.33 18.78 -19.40
CA TRP A 908 -69.31 17.96 -18.75
C TRP A 908 -69.86 17.35 -17.47
N VAL A 909 -69.66 16.04 -17.27
CA VAL A 909 -69.96 15.38 -15.99
C VAL A 909 -68.77 15.62 -15.06
N LEU A 910 -69.02 16.32 -13.96
CA LEU A 910 -68.00 16.61 -12.94
C LEU A 910 -67.99 15.56 -11.84
N LEU A 911 -69.18 15.11 -11.44
CA LEU A 911 -69.39 14.28 -10.26
C LEU A 911 -70.46 13.22 -10.55
N GLU A 912 -70.17 11.96 -10.26
CA GLU A 912 -71.14 10.85 -10.29
C GLU A 912 -71.44 10.38 -8.86
N TYR A 913 -72.72 10.29 -8.52
CA TYR A 913 -73.21 9.83 -7.22
C TYR A 913 -74.36 8.81 -7.36
N SER A 914 -74.44 7.86 -6.43
CA SER A 914 -75.42 6.76 -6.49
C SER A 914 -76.51 6.81 -5.41
N GLY A 915 -76.30 7.60 -4.37
CA GLY A 915 -77.17 7.75 -3.20
C GLY A 915 -77.99 9.05 -3.21
N THR A 916 -78.21 9.60 -2.03
CA THR A 916 -78.99 10.82 -1.83
C THR A 916 -78.18 12.09 -2.14
N LEU A 917 -78.80 13.03 -2.86
CA LEU A 917 -78.27 14.38 -3.05
C LEU A 917 -78.91 15.33 -2.04
N THR A 918 -78.10 15.99 -1.23
CA THR A 918 -78.47 17.18 -0.46
C THR A 918 -77.86 18.39 -1.14
N ASP A 919 -78.68 19.17 -1.84
CA ASP A 919 -78.23 20.34 -2.59
C ASP A 919 -78.37 21.62 -1.74
N ASN A 920 -77.24 22.13 -1.24
CA ASN A 920 -77.16 23.44 -0.59
C ASN A 920 -76.68 24.55 -1.56
N GLY A 921 -76.47 24.22 -2.84
CA GLY A 921 -75.94 25.10 -3.88
C GLY A 921 -74.41 25.04 -3.97
N LEU A 922 -73.89 24.77 -5.17
CA LEU A 922 -72.47 24.92 -5.49
C LEU A 922 -72.28 26.21 -6.29
N ASP A 923 -71.55 27.17 -5.74
CA ASP A 923 -71.28 28.43 -6.43
C ASP A 923 -70.33 28.20 -7.61
N LEU A 924 -70.58 28.88 -8.72
CA LEU A 924 -69.64 28.95 -9.83
C LEU A 924 -68.60 30.05 -9.58
N GLY A 925 -67.34 29.66 -9.44
CA GLY A 925 -66.19 30.51 -9.16
C GLY A 925 -65.47 30.97 -10.42
N THR A 926 -64.17 30.65 -10.51
CA THR A 926 -63.35 30.94 -11.68
C THR A 926 -63.71 29.98 -12.80
N LEU A 927 -64.11 30.49 -13.96
CA LEU A 927 -64.53 29.67 -15.09
C LEU A 927 -63.79 30.07 -16.38
N PRO A 928 -63.70 29.15 -17.35
CA PRO A 928 -63.29 29.38 -18.73
C PRO A 928 -64.03 30.56 -19.38
N THR A 929 -63.41 31.17 -20.39
CA THR A 929 -64.10 32.23 -21.15
C THR A 929 -64.93 31.59 -22.27
N LEU A 930 -66.23 31.87 -22.28
CA LEU A 930 -67.13 31.47 -23.38
C LEU A 930 -67.25 32.55 -24.46
N THR A 931 -67.70 32.14 -25.65
CA THR A 931 -68.15 33.08 -26.68
C THR A 931 -69.31 33.93 -26.16
N ALA A 932 -69.27 35.25 -26.43
CA ALA A 932 -70.28 36.20 -25.96
C ALA A 932 -71.71 35.77 -26.29
N GLY A 933 -72.61 35.82 -25.29
CA GLY A 933 -73.96 35.31 -25.42
C GLY A 933 -74.16 33.88 -24.90
N LEU A 934 -73.14 33.30 -24.26
CA LEU A 934 -73.19 32.02 -23.55
C LEU A 934 -72.75 32.20 -22.09
N ASP A 935 -73.32 31.42 -21.17
CA ASP A 935 -72.95 31.36 -19.75
C ASP A 935 -72.88 29.89 -19.30
N PHE A 936 -72.25 29.64 -18.16
CA PHE A 936 -72.26 28.31 -17.53
C PHE A 936 -73.38 28.19 -16.49
N GLU A 937 -73.99 27.01 -16.42
CA GLU A 937 -74.96 26.64 -15.39
C GLU A 937 -74.62 25.24 -14.86
N LEU A 938 -74.90 24.98 -13.58
CA LEU A 938 -74.85 23.62 -13.04
C LEU A 938 -76.10 22.84 -13.46
N ASP A 939 -75.89 21.65 -14.01
CA ASP A 939 -76.96 20.74 -14.40
C ASP A 939 -77.05 19.54 -13.46
N LEU A 940 -78.08 19.58 -12.62
CA LEU A 940 -78.45 18.51 -11.68
C LEU A 940 -79.61 17.64 -12.19
N SER A 941 -80.08 17.85 -13.43
CA SER A 941 -81.27 17.17 -13.97
C SER A 941 -81.03 15.72 -14.37
N GLY A 942 -79.76 15.31 -14.52
CA GLY A 942 -79.34 13.98 -14.96
C GLY A 942 -79.67 12.85 -13.99
N GLY A 943 -79.83 13.14 -12.70
CA GLY A 943 -80.09 12.15 -11.64
C GLY A 943 -78.90 11.22 -11.42
N GLY A 944 -78.16 11.44 -10.33
CA GLY A 944 -76.91 10.70 -10.05
C GLY A 944 -75.67 11.32 -10.69
N GLU A 945 -75.80 12.51 -11.28
CA GLU A 945 -74.70 13.28 -11.87
C GLU A 945 -74.82 14.76 -11.48
N VAL A 946 -73.67 15.40 -11.26
CA VAL A 946 -73.51 16.85 -11.25
C VAL A 946 -72.76 17.23 -12.52
N GLY A 947 -73.42 17.95 -13.41
CA GLY A 947 -72.83 18.42 -14.66
C GLY A 947 -72.59 19.93 -14.67
N LEU A 948 -71.66 20.37 -15.51
CA LEU A 948 -71.53 21.76 -15.95
C LEU A 948 -72.04 21.85 -17.38
N VAL A 949 -72.99 22.74 -17.67
CA VAL A 949 -73.57 22.90 -19.00
C VAL A 949 -73.43 24.33 -19.50
N VAL A 950 -73.17 24.48 -20.80
CA VAL A 950 -73.20 25.78 -21.47
C VAL A 950 -74.63 26.11 -21.88
N ILE A 951 -75.10 27.27 -21.47
CA ILE A 951 -76.44 27.78 -21.77
C ILE A 951 -76.34 29.11 -22.54
N PRO A 952 -77.37 29.51 -23.29
CA PRO A 952 -77.45 30.86 -23.82
C PRO A 952 -77.53 31.87 -22.66
N GLU A 953 -76.79 32.98 -22.75
CA GLU A 953 -76.95 34.10 -21.83
C GLU A 953 -78.43 34.52 -21.81
N PRO A 954 -79.02 34.74 -20.63
CA PRO A 954 -80.42 35.14 -20.54
C PRO A 954 -80.62 36.44 -21.30
N SER A 955 -81.42 36.41 -22.38
CA SER A 955 -81.76 37.59 -23.15
C SER A 955 -82.34 38.65 -22.20
N THR A 956 -81.69 39.81 -22.07
CA THR A 956 -82.27 40.94 -21.33
C THR A 956 -83.65 41.24 -21.91
N PHE A 957 -84.71 40.99 -21.14
CA PHE A 957 -86.07 41.31 -21.55
C PHE A 957 -86.26 42.83 -21.43
N THR A 958 -85.88 43.61 -22.45
CA THR A 958 -86.28 45.02 -22.55
C THR A 958 -87.76 45.10 -22.89
N LEU A 959 -88.61 45.29 -21.86
CA LEU A 959 -90.02 45.61 -22.05
C LEU A 959 -90.16 47.11 -22.39
N PHE A 960 -90.42 47.44 -23.67
CA PHE A 960 -90.91 48.77 -24.03
C PHE A 960 -92.40 48.90 -23.63
N GLY A 961 -92.71 49.60 -22.55
CA GLY A 961 -94.09 49.90 -22.18
C GLY A 961 -94.25 50.91 -21.05
N LEU A 962 -94.72 52.11 -21.38
CA LEU A 962 -95.11 53.20 -20.47
C LEU A 962 -96.09 52.73 -19.39
N GLY A 963 -95.69 52.77 -18.12
CA GLY A 963 -96.59 52.58 -16.97
C GLY A 963 -95.84 52.16 -15.71
N ALA A 964 -95.74 53.06 -14.74
CA ALA A 964 -94.87 52.95 -13.56
C ALA A 964 -95.24 51.78 -12.63
N PHE A 965 -94.44 50.70 -12.68
CA PHE A 965 -93.90 49.89 -11.57
C PHE A 965 -93.08 48.75 -12.22
N ALA A 966 -91.78 48.92 -12.36
CA ALA A 966 -90.89 47.88 -12.90
C ALA A 966 -90.41 46.98 -11.76
N LEU A 967 -90.86 45.72 -11.75
CA LEU A 967 -90.27 44.64 -10.97
C LEU A 967 -89.17 43.99 -11.84
N ILE A 968 -87.91 44.22 -11.49
CA ILE A 968 -86.77 43.53 -12.11
C ILE A 968 -86.75 42.11 -11.54
N MET A 969 -87.30 41.13 -12.27
CA MET A 969 -87.04 39.72 -11.99
C MET A 969 -85.72 39.34 -12.68
N ARG A 970 -84.61 39.50 -11.95
CA ARG A 970 -83.39 38.74 -12.24
C ARG A 970 -83.68 37.32 -11.73
N ARG A 971 -83.54 36.28 -12.55
CA ARG A 971 -83.49 34.91 -12.04
C ARG A 971 -82.31 34.89 -11.07
N SER A 972 -82.56 34.68 -9.78
CA SER A 972 -81.45 34.72 -8.82
C SER A 972 -80.50 33.60 -9.17
N LYS A 973 -79.20 33.92 -9.22
CA LYS A 973 -78.16 32.91 -9.03
C LYS A 973 -78.38 32.41 -7.60
N ASN A 974 -78.94 31.20 -7.47
CA ASN A 974 -78.95 30.41 -6.26
C ASN A 974 -78.39 29.06 -6.64
#